data_AF-A0A844FWM3-F1
#
_entry.id   AF-A0A844FWM3-F1
#
_cell.length_a   1.000
_cell.length_b   1.000
_cell.length_c   1.000
_cell.angle_alpha   90.00
_cell.angle_beta   90.00
_cell.angle_gamma   90.00
#
_symmetry.space_group_name_H-M   'P 1'
#
loop_
_entity.id
_entity.type
_entity.pdbx_description
1 polymer ?
#
loop_
_entity_poly.entity_id
_entity_poly.type
_entity_poly.pdbx_seq_one_letter_code
_entity_poly.pdbx_strand_id
1 'polypeptide(L)'
;MKLVSFLAACALLAAAAGTAVAETIALSAGNPAWAFDDGSREFSVGAGGGLTRGNGVLRLDGDFAFGGRYAAVALAMDYPDAEEFRFKVRTAASRIAVRFEDAAGRIHEHSAKLSGSDADFQEVGFPVAASAQNGGEPFAPPLKSIRILIHANGFRTDAGFAEIRDVRLTGVSGAKGVIACRAASPEEHFVTPGDAAPFRLSVLAGKEQFSPEELRYRCLDYSGNETASGTASFDAKERILSVPSPQKPGYYDLEFPALGIRSAVVAGEPYTGVAEEYFAMDFSLNGRKRFDTAAFGGFLRVLARNGIGWGRDRFAWGELHPEPGRFDFDGRGERSETLHRLAGEAGISIFDTFREAPAWNRRLRTDRDAEGSETGHYSYGCNVFPRNLIDAARSLAVVASRWSSGKALAVWDAPDAGFGNGFPAEFVTALTKAVSTRFSLDKVPVLLVGGGLAGIRGEDDMLYRAYVSGGLLDDVDAVSLQSGEEISEIEYRVAGLRATERARKNNRAGIPYWITGSGGSWTDESGTGRPEAGTDRRIAAQLVARAIEFRALGAEKFFPFTGKDDRGGERNFGMLDRNDAPLRSMAAYAYLPRALAHREYVGDLKIGGVMRSRVFTDGRDAVACLYAGGERSPLKLPEGLEILKAAGADGRTLEVRDGLVPMDDGIVYLYCDTFGLLPYLEVETPAMELYRLARGFKPAARAAKPVVIQPGYELDGMLYDRFGYRVKNGETVLFKVFFNNLSDKEVTVEPYLNLPAGIRYIEEKKPEEEKDAKKKAERLKLDILPGTQAEYVFRVRFDPSLDRREYTTFSVADRNSNATPLVIAVKPYQVERIALSPGAGPTDWIDFSRPADWKSERIPSAGPDIRAKFRASARKGGLRLEVQVLDETQECDFPAAEAWRGDSVQIALQLRRSAGDFSAPVQAFCAARSREGEKMVRQAPGGGSGPAEGAALAFSRNDGVSSYYVIDIPASALGVPALEKGMMFGISLKVNSAAADGRSGSLSWGDFRNPALFQQLEF
;
A
#
# COMPACT_ATOMS: atom_id res chain seq x y z
N MET A 1 77.87 9.37 -8.63
CA MET A 1 76.80 9.34 -7.59
C MET A 1 75.37 9.66 -8.09
N LYS A 2 75.12 9.93 -9.38
CA LYS A 2 73.74 10.15 -9.91
C LYS A 2 73.15 9.00 -10.75
N LEU A 3 73.93 7.95 -11.06
CA LEU A 3 73.47 6.82 -11.87
C LEU A 3 72.91 5.65 -11.02
N VAL A 4 73.36 5.50 -9.77
CA VAL A 4 72.93 4.40 -8.87
C VAL A 4 71.53 4.66 -8.29
N SER A 5 71.15 5.93 -8.09
CA SER A 5 69.82 6.31 -7.60
C SER A 5 68.72 6.18 -8.66
N PHE A 6 69.06 6.26 -9.95
CA PHE A 6 68.08 6.11 -11.04
C PHE A 6 67.77 4.63 -11.32
N LEU A 7 68.77 3.76 -11.22
CA LEU A 7 68.57 2.30 -11.33
C LEU A 7 67.84 1.71 -10.13
N ALA A 8 68.06 2.24 -8.91
CA ALA A 8 67.27 1.86 -7.74
C ALA A 8 65.80 2.34 -7.82
N ALA A 9 65.55 3.53 -8.37
CA ALA A 9 64.20 4.05 -8.59
C ALA A 9 63.45 3.28 -9.69
N CYS A 10 64.12 2.88 -10.78
CA CYS A 10 63.51 2.04 -11.83
C CYS A 10 63.27 0.59 -11.35
N ALA A 11 64.10 0.03 -10.46
CA ALA A 11 63.85 -1.28 -9.86
C ALA A 11 62.70 -1.26 -8.83
N LEU A 12 62.52 -0.15 -8.10
CA LEU A 12 61.38 0.06 -7.20
C LEU A 12 60.07 0.37 -7.94
N LEU A 13 60.12 1.02 -9.11
CA LEU A 13 58.95 1.22 -9.98
C LEU A 13 58.56 -0.05 -10.76
N ALA A 14 59.52 -0.93 -11.09
CA ALA A 14 59.22 -2.25 -11.67
C ALA A 14 58.66 -3.23 -10.63
N ALA A 15 58.94 -3.04 -9.33
CA ALA A 15 58.33 -3.80 -8.24
C ALA A 15 56.94 -3.27 -7.82
N ALA A 16 56.57 -2.06 -8.25
CA ALA A 16 55.25 -1.45 -8.00
C ALA A 16 54.25 -1.64 -9.15
N ALA A 17 54.70 -2.09 -10.32
CA ALA A 17 53.84 -2.72 -11.32
C ALA A 17 53.66 -4.20 -10.96
N GLY A 18 53.05 -4.45 -9.80
CA GLY A 18 52.40 -5.74 -9.61
C GLY A 18 51.42 -5.88 -10.75
N THR A 19 51.68 -6.83 -11.65
CA THR A 19 50.65 -7.35 -12.55
C THR A 19 49.44 -7.61 -11.68
N ALA A 20 48.41 -6.78 -11.79
CA ALA A 20 47.16 -7.00 -11.09
C ALA A 20 46.74 -8.42 -11.46
N VAL A 21 46.82 -9.33 -10.50
CA VAL A 21 46.43 -10.73 -10.73
C VAL A 21 44.98 -10.65 -11.19
N ALA A 22 44.71 -11.12 -12.40
CA ALA A 22 43.37 -11.21 -12.95
C ALA A 22 42.45 -11.87 -11.90
N GLU A 23 41.55 -11.09 -11.31
CA GLU A 23 40.71 -11.60 -10.24
C GLU A 23 39.60 -12.48 -10.82
N THR A 24 39.19 -13.49 -10.05
CA THR A 24 38.06 -14.35 -10.36
C THR A 24 36.93 -14.07 -9.38
N ILE A 25 35.74 -13.83 -9.91
CA ILE A 25 34.51 -13.65 -9.13
C ILE A 25 33.66 -14.90 -9.29
N ALA A 26 33.47 -15.63 -8.19
CA ALA A 26 32.57 -16.77 -8.14
C ALA A 26 31.13 -16.28 -7.98
N LEU A 27 30.21 -16.88 -8.73
CA LEU A 27 28.77 -16.66 -8.65
C LEU A 27 28.13 -17.95 -8.12
N SER A 28 27.66 -17.93 -6.88
CA SER A 28 27.11 -19.11 -6.23
C SER A 28 25.84 -19.59 -6.95
N ALA A 29 25.77 -20.88 -7.23
CA ALA A 29 24.54 -21.55 -7.64
C ALA A 29 23.43 -21.45 -6.56
N GLY A 30 23.80 -21.24 -5.30
CA GLY A 30 22.88 -20.99 -4.20
C GLY A 30 22.31 -19.56 -4.14
N ASN A 31 22.69 -18.67 -5.08
CA ASN A 31 22.18 -17.32 -5.12
C ASN A 31 20.66 -17.32 -5.45
N PRO A 32 19.78 -16.82 -4.55
CA PRO A 32 18.33 -16.79 -4.77
C PRO A 32 17.94 -15.87 -5.94
N ALA A 33 18.81 -14.95 -6.36
CA ALA A 33 18.54 -13.99 -7.41
C ALA A 33 18.56 -14.61 -8.82
N TRP A 34 19.11 -15.82 -8.98
CA TRP A 34 18.93 -16.63 -10.19
C TRP A 34 17.43 -16.83 -10.44
N ALA A 35 16.93 -16.59 -11.65
CA ALA A 35 15.52 -16.72 -11.96
C ALA A 35 15.29 -17.52 -13.23
N PHE A 36 14.21 -18.29 -13.25
CA PHE A 36 13.73 -18.94 -14.46
C PHE A 36 13.13 -17.90 -15.42
N ASP A 37 13.44 -18.04 -16.70
CA ASP A 37 12.91 -17.23 -17.79
C ASP A 37 12.45 -18.20 -18.89
N ASP A 38 11.14 -18.17 -19.14
CA ASP A 38 10.46 -19.05 -20.10
C ASP A 38 10.47 -18.50 -21.53
N GLY A 39 11.07 -17.32 -21.75
CA GLY A 39 11.13 -16.66 -23.05
C GLY A 39 9.80 -16.03 -23.51
N SER A 40 8.75 -16.03 -22.67
CA SER A 40 7.45 -15.43 -22.99
C SER A 40 7.49 -13.91 -23.18
N ARG A 41 8.56 -13.25 -22.74
CA ARG A 41 8.78 -11.81 -22.95
C ARG A 41 9.14 -11.47 -24.39
N GLU A 42 9.67 -12.43 -25.13
CA GLU A 42 10.13 -12.24 -26.52
C GLU A 42 9.25 -12.98 -27.52
N PHE A 43 8.55 -14.03 -27.08
CA PHE A 43 7.72 -14.87 -27.93
C PHE A 43 6.31 -15.00 -27.37
N SER A 44 5.33 -15.15 -28.27
CA SER A 44 3.91 -15.26 -27.90
C SER A 44 3.57 -16.49 -27.05
N VAL A 45 4.47 -17.48 -26.98
CA VAL A 45 4.34 -18.69 -26.17
C VAL A 45 5.70 -18.96 -25.50
N GLY A 46 5.72 -19.05 -24.17
CA GLY A 46 6.88 -19.43 -23.38
C GLY A 46 7.06 -20.96 -23.29
N ALA A 47 8.24 -21.40 -22.89
CA ALA A 47 8.51 -22.81 -22.59
C ALA A 47 7.93 -23.21 -21.23
N GLY A 48 7.48 -24.46 -21.10
CA GLY A 48 7.25 -25.08 -19.79
C GLY A 48 8.58 -25.41 -19.10
N GLY A 49 8.50 -25.88 -17.85
CA GLY A 49 9.67 -26.31 -17.07
C GLY A 49 9.88 -25.49 -15.80
N GLY A 50 11.13 -25.38 -15.35
CA GLY A 50 11.45 -24.69 -14.10
C GLY A 50 12.93 -24.68 -13.74
N LEU A 51 13.23 -24.05 -12.60
CA LEU A 51 14.58 -23.94 -12.06
C LEU A 51 14.63 -24.52 -10.65
N THR A 52 15.51 -25.49 -10.42
CA THR A 52 15.81 -26.06 -9.10
C THR A 52 17.27 -25.80 -8.71
N ARG A 53 17.55 -25.74 -7.41
CA ARG A 53 18.87 -25.39 -6.86
C ARG A 53 19.22 -26.33 -5.71
N GLY A 54 20.45 -26.84 -5.67
CA GLY A 54 20.91 -27.69 -4.57
C GLY A 54 22.35 -28.18 -4.77
N ASN A 55 23.08 -28.41 -3.67
CA ASN A 55 24.44 -28.96 -3.68
C ASN A 55 25.43 -28.23 -4.62
N GLY A 56 25.31 -26.90 -4.73
CA GLY A 56 26.15 -26.10 -5.62
C GLY A 56 25.81 -26.22 -7.12
N VAL A 57 24.65 -26.77 -7.48
CA VAL A 57 24.18 -26.95 -8.86
C VAL A 57 22.86 -26.19 -9.07
N LEU A 58 22.78 -25.49 -10.20
CA LEU A 58 21.54 -24.97 -10.80
C LEU A 58 21.05 -25.98 -11.83
N ARG A 59 19.81 -26.46 -11.69
CA ARG A 59 19.19 -27.33 -12.68
C ARG A 59 18.05 -26.59 -13.37
N LEU A 60 18.22 -26.37 -14.67
CA LEU A 60 17.26 -25.73 -15.56
C LEU A 60 16.56 -26.81 -16.38
N ASP A 61 15.25 -26.99 -16.16
CA ASP A 61 14.41 -27.91 -16.93
C ASP A 61 13.60 -27.09 -17.95
N GLY A 62 13.51 -27.59 -19.19
CA GLY A 62 12.73 -26.97 -20.27
C GLY A 62 11.82 -27.99 -20.95
N ASP A 63 10.55 -27.63 -21.11
CA ASP A 63 9.53 -28.37 -21.85
C ASP A 63 9.00 -27.50 -23.00
N PHE A 64 9.20 -27.96 -24.23
CA PHE A 64 8.91 -27.25 -25.47
C PHE A 64 7.73 -27.89 -26.24
N ALA A 65 7.05 -28.89 -25.66
CA ALA A 65 6.00 -29.66 -26.34
C ALA A 65 4.80 -28.80 -26.80
N PHE A 66 4.54 -27.69 -26.12
CA PHE A 66 3.42 -26.79 -26.39
C PHE A 66 3.84 -25.41 -26.96
N GLY A 67 5.11 -25.25 -27.33
CA GLY A 67 5.70 -23.99 -27.78
C GLY A 67 6.90 -23.55 -26.93
N GLY A 68 7.36 -22.32 -27.14
CA GLY A 68 8.59 -21.80 -26.50
C GLY A 68 9.86 -22.09 -27.30
N ARG A 69 10.75 -21.09 -27.42
CA ARG A 69 12.00 -21.22 -28.19
C ARG A 69 13.22 -21.54 -27.34
N TYR A 70 13.19 -21.16 -26.06
CA TYR A 70 14.25 -21.42 -25.10
C TYR A 70 13.67 -21.45 -23.68
N ALA A 71 14.42 -22.07 -22.78
CA ALA A 71 14.30 -21.87 -21.34
C ALA A 71 15.63 -21.35 -20.83
N ALA A 72 15.61 -20.44 -19.85
CA ALA A 72 16.81 -19.78 -19.38
C ALA A 72 16.84 -19.62 -17.85
N VAL A 73 18.06 -19.52 -17.33
CA VAL A 73 18.33 -19.09 -15.95
C VAL A 73 19.10 -17.77 -15.97
N ALA A 74 18.56 -16.75 -15.30
CA ALA A 74 19.02 -15.38 -15.38
C ALA A 74 19.48 -14.84 -14.01
N LEU A 75 20.61 -14.14 -13.96
CA LEU A 75 21.08 -13.38 -12.81
C LEU A 75 21.32 -11.92 -13.22
N ALA A 76 20.50 -11.03 -12.68
CA ALA A 76 20.64 -9.59 -12.86
C ALA A 76 21.31 -8.97 -11.63
N MET A 77 22.40 -8.23 -11.86
CA MET A 77 23.13 -7.45 -10.85
C MET A 77 24.13 -6.51 -11.55
N ASP A 78 24.69 -5.57 -10.81
CA ASP A 78 25.81 -4.76 -11.30
C ASP A 78 27.09 -5.58 -11.25
N TYR A 79 27.59 -5.98 -12.43
CA TYR A 79 28.81 -6.76 -12.57
C TYR A 79 30.02 -5.85 -12.77
N PRO A 80 31.22 -6.31 -12.35
CA PRO A 80 32.46 -5.64 -12.70
C PRO A 80 32.79 -5.90 -14.17
N ASP A 81 33.73 -5.13 -14.70
CA ASP A 81 34.29 -5.43 -16.01
C ASP A 81 35.07 -6.75 -15.92
N ALA A 82 34.74 -7.69 -16.80
CA ALA A 82 35.31 -9.02 -16.86
C ALA A 82 35.66 -9.38 -18.30
N GLU A 83 36.70 -10.20 -18.47
CA GLU A 83 37.11 -10.69 -19.79
C GLU A 83 36.21 -11.85 -20.25
N GLU A 84 35.91 -12.78 -19.35
CA GLU A 84 35.22 -14.03 -19.69
C GLU A 84 34.25 -14.48 -18.58
N PHE A 85 33.17 -15.12 -19.01
CA PHE A 85 32.19 -15.80 -18.17
C PHE A 85 32.29 -17.31 -18.37
N ARG A 86 32.52 -18.08 -17.30
CA ARG A 86 32.74 -19.53 -17.33
C ARG A 86 31.80 -20.26 -16.41
N PHE A 87 31.46 -21.49 -16.78
CA PHE A 87 30.74 -22.44 -15.93
C PHE A 87 30.93 -23.87 -16.42
N LYS A 88 30.59 -24.84 -15.58
CA LYS A 88 30.51 -26.26 -15.94
C LYS A 88 29.06 -26.65 -16.17
N VAL A 89 28.79 -27.37 -17.26
CA VAL A 89 27.45 -27.83 -17.63
C VAL A 89 27.42 -29.30 -17.98
N ARG A 90 26.32 -29.97 -17.62
CA ARG A 90 25.98 -31.33 -18.04
C ARG A 90 24.56 -31.33 -18.61
N THR A 91 24.41 -31.78 -19.85
CA THR A 91 23.13 -31.74 -20.58
C THR A 91 23.19 -32.61 -21.85
N ALA A 92 22.05 -33.17 -22.25
CA ALA A 92 21.89 -33.83 -23.55
C ALA A 92 21.76 -32.83 -24.72
N ALA A 93 21.69 -31.52 -24.44
CA ALA A 93 21.67 -30.50 -25.47
C ALA A 93 22.99 -30.48 -26.26
N SER A 94 22.90 -30.41 -27.58
CA SER A 94 24.06 -30.25 -28.47
C SER A 94 24.68 -28.85 -28.45
N ARG A 95 24.01 -27.89 -27.79
CA ARG A 95 24.44 -26.50 -27.67
C ARG A 95 23.92 -25.85 -26.39
N ILE A 96 24.62 -24.80 -25.96
CA ILE A 96 24.18 -23.89 -24.90
C ILE A 96 24.47 -22.46 -25.33
N ALA A 97 23.61 -21.53 -24.94
CA ALA A 97 23.81 -20.11 -25.20
C ALA A 97 23.89 -19.31 -23.90
N VAL A 98 24.56 -18.17 -23.97
CA VAL A 98 24.58 -17.16 -22.92
C VAL A 98 24.19 -15.83 -23.53
N ARG A 99 23.32 -15.09 -22.84
CA ARG A 99 23.00 -13.70 -23.16
C ARG A 99 23.54 -12.78 -22.10
N PHE A 100 24.29 -11.78 -22.53
CA PHE A 100 24.73 -10.66 -21.72
C PHE A 100 23.85 -9.44 -22.01
N GLU A 101 23.33 -8.81 -20.96
CA GLU A 101 22.62 -7.54 -21.06
C GLU A 101 23.51 -6.43 -20.55
N ASP A 102 23.70 -5.39 -21.35
CA ASP A 102 24.57 -4.26 -21.03
C ASP A 102 23.80 -3.07 -20.43
N ALA A 103 24.50 -1.99 -20.08
CA ALA A 103 23.88 -0.84 -19.40
C ALA A 103 22.90 -0.04 -20.27
N ALA A 104 22.95 -0.22 -21.60
CA ALA A 104 21.99 0.36 -22.54
C ALA A 104 20.77 -0.55 -22.76
N GLY A 105 20.69 -1.69 -22.04
CA GLY A 105 19.63 -2.69 -22.20
C GLY A 105 19.80 -3.55 -23.45
N ARG A 106 20.98 -3.54 -24.09
CA ARG A 106 21.24 -4.34 -25.30
C ARG A 106 21.60 -5.76 -24.93
N ILE A 107 21.12 -6.71 -25.72
CA ILE A 107 21.34 -8.14 -25.51
C ILE A 107 22.38 -8.67 -26.49
N HIS A 108 23.41 -9.33 -25.96
CA HIS A 108 24.50 -9.94 -26.71
C HIS A 108 24.48 -11.45 -26.48
N GLU A 109 24.09 -12.21 -27.50
CA GLU A 109 24.00 -13.69 -27.42
C GLU A 109 25.27 -14.35 -27.96
N HIS A 110 25.78 -15.30 -27.20
CA HIS A 110 26.90 -16.16 -27.58
C HIS A 110 26.47 -17.62 -27.44
N SER A 111 26.97 -18.50 -28.31
CA SER A 111 26.63 -19.93 -28.27
C SER A 111 27.87 -20.81 -28.31
N ALA A 112 27.89 -21.87 -27.52
CA ALA A 112 28.93 -22.90 -27.52
C ALA A 112 28.33 -24.25 -27.94
N LYS A 113 29.08 -25.01 -28.74
CA LYS A 113 28.76 -26.41 -29.04
C LYS A 113 29.11 -27.27 -27.83
N LEU A 114 28.25 -28.24 -27.52
CA LEU A 114 28.42 -29.19 -26.44
C LEU A 114 28.55 -30.62 -26.97
N SER A 115 28.99 -31.53 -26.11
CA SER A 115 29.06 -32.97 -26.40
C SER A 115 27.71 -33.61 -26.74
N GLY A 116 26.57 -33.04 -26.31
CA GLY A 116 25.26 -33.65 -26.42
C GLY A 116 25.06 -34.87 -25.52
N SER A 117 25.90 -35.03 -24.49
CA SER A 117 25.86 -36.12 -23.51
C SER A 117 25.67 -35.56 -22.10
N ASP A 118 24.74 -36.13 -21.36
CA ASP A 118 24.45 -35.80 -19.95
C ASP A 118 25.21 -36.68 -18.94
N ALA A 119 26.23 -37.42 -19.39
CA ALA A 119 27.04 -38.26 -18.51
C ALA A 119 27.95 -37.43 -17.58
N ASP A 120 28.71 -36.50 -18.15
CA ASP A 120 29.77 -35.76 -17.46
C ASP A 120 29.62 -34.25 -17.59
N PHE A 121 30.12 -33.51 -16.60
CA PHE A 121 30.23 -32.06 -16.69
C PHE A 121 31.37 -31.65 -17.63
N GLN A 122 31.09 -30.75 -18.57
CA GLN A 122 32.09 -30.08 -19.41
C GLN A 122 32.17 -28.59 -19.06
N GLU A 123 33.37 -28.00 -19.12
CA GLU A 123 33.56 -26.56 -18.88
C GLU A 123 33.35 -25.77 -20.18
N VAL A 124 32.63 -24.65 -20.10
CA VAL A 124 32.40 -23.72 -21.20
C VAL A 124 32.72 -22.29 -20.75
N GLY A 125 33.21 -21.48 -21.69
CA GLY A 125 33.60 -20.10 -21.49
C GLY A 125 33.11 -19.20 -22.61
N PHE A 126 32.71 -17.98 -22.26
CA PHE A 126 32.13 -16.99 -23.17
C PHE A 126 32.81 -15.64 -22.97
N PRO A 127 33.29 -14.99 -24.04
CA PRO A 127 33.98 -13.72 -23.91
C PRO A 127 32.97 -12.60 -23.63
N VAL A 128 33.14 -11.92 -22.49
CA VAL A 128 32.28 -10.79 -22.10
C VAL A 128 32.75 -9.54 -22.84
N ALA A 129 34.05 -9.24 -22.76
CA ALA A 129 34.67 -8.07 -23.39
C ALA A 129 34.62 -8.07 -24.94
N ALA A 130 34.59 -9.25 -25.59
CA ALA A 130 34.52 -9.36 -27.05
C ALA A 130 33.10 -9.21 -27.62
N SER A 131 32.07 -9.01 -26.78
CA SER A 131 30.70 -8.71 -27.23
C SER A 131 30.63 -7.45 -28.09
N ALA A 132 31.62 -6.55 -28.01
CA ALA A 132 31.75 -5.38 -28.87
C ALA A 132 32.05 -5.70 -30.36
N GLN A 133 32.36 -6.95 -30.73
CA GLN A 133 32.83 -7.31 -32.08
C GLN A 133 31.92 -8.27 -32.87
N ASN A 134 30.79 -8.71 -32.31
CA ASN A 134 29.87 -9.65 -32.97
C ASN A 134 28.71 -8.94 -33.70
N GLY A 135 28.99 -8.23 -34.80
CA GLY A 135 28.02 -7.86 -35.86
C GLY A 135 26.80 -6.99 -35.48
N GLY A 136 26.69 -6.54 -34.22
CA GLY A 136 25.63 -5.67 -33.70
C GLY A 136 26.17 -4.37 -33.10
N GLU A 137 25.34 -3.65 -32.34
CA GLU A 137 25.78 -2.43 -31.64
C GLU A 137 26.86 -2.76 -30.58
N PRO A 138 27.86 -1.89 -30.37
CA PRO A 138 28.91 -2.13 -29.38
C PRO A 138 28.36 -2.34 -27.97
N PHE A 139 28.95 -3.29 -27.23
CA PHE A 139 28.66 -3.52 -25.82
C PHE A 139 28.90 -2.24 -25.00
N ALA A 140 27.88 -1.80 -24.26
CA ALA A 140 27.94 -0.62 -23.40
C ALA A 140 28.12 -1.05 -21.93
N PRO A 141 29.35 -1.09 -21.39
CA PRO A 141 29.57 -1.47 -19.99
C PRO A 141 28.84 -0.54 -19.01
N PRO A 142 28.53 -1.01 -17.79
CA PRO A 142 28.82 -2.34 -17.26
C PRO A 142 27.81 -3.42 -17.68
N LEU A 143 28.20 -4.68 -17.51
CA LEU A 143 27.29 -5.83 -17.60
C LEU A 143 26.21 -5.73 -16.49
N LYS A 144 24.94 -5.94 -16.86
CA LYS A 144 23.76 -5.82 -15.97
C LYS A 144 23.02 -7.13 -15.74
N SER A 145 23.08 -8.07 -16.68
CA SER A 145 22.45 -9.38 -16.53
C SER A 145 23.16 -10.46 -17.33
N ILE A 146 23.21 -11.67 -16.77
CA ILE A 146 23.67 -12.88 -17.43
C ILE A 146 22.50 -13.86 -17.51
N ARG A 147 22.22 -14.42 -18.69
CA ARG A 147 21.26 -15.50 -18.87
C ARG A 147 21.94 -16.70 -19.50
N ILE A 148 21.77 -17.89 -18.94
CA ILE A 148 22.23 -19.16 -19.53
C ILE A 148 21.00 -19.86 -20.11
N LEU A 149 21.05 -20.22 -21.39
CA LEU A 149 19.89 -20.68 -22.17
C LEU A 149 20.10 -22.08 -22.74
N ILE A 150 19.04 -22.88 -22.65
CA ILE A 150 18.85 -24.09 -23.47
C ILE A 150 17.77 -23.82 -24.52
N HIS A 151 18.02 -24.24 -25.77
CA HIS A 151 17.09 -24.05 -26.88
C HIS A 151 16.36 -25.35 -27.22
N ALA A 152 15.10 -25.24 -27.66
CA ALA A 152 14.28 -26.38 -28.06
C ALA A 152 14.99 -27.27 -29.11
N ASN A 153 15.52 -26.65 -30.15
CA ASN A 153 16.28 -27.32 -31.22
C ASN A 153 17.72 -27.73 -30.81
N GLY A 154 18.09 -27.60 -29.53
CA GLY A 154 19.31 -28.16 -28.97
C GLY A 154 19.16 -29.64 -28.60
N PHE A 155 17.93 -30.11 -28.38
CA PHE A 155 17.60 -31.46 -27.97
C PHE A 155 17.04 -32.30 -29.12
N ARG A 156 17.04 -33.63 -28.94
CA ARG A 156 16.40 -34.59 -29.86
C ARG A 156 14.92 -34.84 -29.52
N THR A 157 14.47 -34.35 -28.36
CA THR A 157 13.14 -34.49 -27.79
C THR A 157 12.58 -33.11 -27.44
N ASP A 158 11.27 -33.02 -27.25
CA ASP A 158 10.61 -31.75 -26.90
C ASP A 158 10.83 -31.33 -25.43
N ALA A 159 11.55 -32.11 -24.63
CA ALA A 159 11.93 -31.74 -23.28
C ALA A 159 13.39 -32.09 -23.00
N GLY A 160 14.02 -31.35 -22.08
CA GLY A 160 15.41 -31.54 -21.68
C GLY A 160 15.80 -30.71 -20.46
N PHE A 161 17.04 -30.85 -20.00
CA PHE A 161 17.57 -30.12 -18.85
C PHE A 161 19.02 -29.71 -19.04
N ALA A 162 19.48 -28.73 -18.24
CA ALA A 162 20.90 -28.43 -18.05
C ALA A 162 21.21 -28.27 -16.55
N GLU A 163 22.22 -29.01 -16.08
CA GLU A 163 22.80 -28.83 -14.76
C GLU A 163 24.07 -27.99 -14.86
N ILE A 164 24.12 -26.90 -14.11
CA ILE A 164 25.12 -25.84 -14.21
C ILE A 164 25.76 -25.66 -12.82
N ARG A 165 27.09 -25.60 -12.76
CA ARG A 165 27.85 -25.35 -11.53
C ARG A 165 29.14 -24.59 -11.80
N ASP A 166 29.81 -24.17 -10.73
CA ASP A 166 31.14 -23.55 -10.81
C ASP A 166 31.14 -22.28 -11.71
N VAL A 167 30.10 -21.45 -11.54
CA VAL A 167 29.84 -20.26 -12.35
C VAL A 167 30.77 -19.13 -11.89
N ARG A 168 31.52 -18.53 -12.81
CA ARG A 168 32.53 -17.51 -12.48
C ARG A 168 32.78 -16.50 -13.60
N LEU A 169 33.18 -15.30 -13.20
CA LEU A 169 33.77 -14.28 -14.08
C LEU A 169 35.28 -14.28 -13.86
N THR A 170 36.06 -14.25 -14.94
CA THR A 170 37.53 -14.24 -14.91
C THR A 170 38.08 -13.02 -15.65
N GLY A 171 39.32 -12.62 -15.32
CA GLY A 171 39.89 -11.40 -15.90
C GLY A 171 39.21 -10.14 -15.36
N VAL A 172 38.78 -10.16 -14.09
CA VAL A 172 37.97 -9.09 -13.51
C VAL A 172 38.85 -7.90 -13.12
N SER A 173 38.41 -6.70 -13.49
CA SER A 173 38.98 -5.43 -13.04
C SER A 173 38.00 -4.66 -12.15
N GLY A 174 38.50 -3.99 -11.11
CA GLY A 174 37.67 -3.13 -10.25
C GLY A 174 36.65 -3.88 -9.37
N ALA A 175 36.95 -5.09 -8.89
CA ALA A 175 36.02 -5.93 -8.11
C ALA A 175 35.51 -5.39 -6.76
N LYS A 176 35.95 -4.19 -6.34
CA LYS A 176 35.52 -3.51 -5.11
C LYS A 176 34.05 -3.07 -5.27
N GLY A 177 33.11 -3.98 -4.99
CA GLY A 177 31.67 -3.70 -5.05
C GLY A 177 30.76 -4.86 -5.46
N VAL A 178 31.33 -5.99 -5.90
CA VAL A 178 30.58 -7.12 -6.47
C VAL A 178 30.15 -8.14 -5.41
N ILE A 179 30.38 -7.83 -4.13
CA ILE A 179 30.18 -8.81 -3.08
C ILE A 179 28.72 -8.83 -2.67
N ALA A 180 28.03 -9.90 -3.06
CA ALA A 180 26.68 -10.19 -2.61
C ALA A 180 26.75 -11.26 -1.52
N CYS A 181 26.12 -11.01 -0.38
CA CYS A 181 26.02 -12.01 0.68
C CYS A 181 24.65 -11.95 1.36
N ARG A 182 24.27 -13.06 1.98
CA ARG A 182 23.07 -13.18 2.81
C ARG A 182 23.25 -14.30 3.83
N ALA A 183 22.47 -14.29 4.90
CA ALA A 183 22.39 -15.47 5.76
C ALA A 183 21.64 -16.61 5.04
N ALA A 184 21.81 -17.86 5.52
CA ALA A 184 21.20 -19.02 4.88
C ALA A 184 19.66 -18.97 4.90
N SER A 185 19.09 -18.41 5.96
CA SER A 185 17.66 -18.14 6.13
C SER A 185 17.48 -16.90 7.01
N PRO A 186 16.28 -16.28 7.03
CA PRO A 186 16.03 -15.11 7.88
C PRO A 186 16.23 -15.36 9.37
N GLU A 187 16.06 -16.60 9.86
CA GLU A 187 16.17 -16.90 11.29
C GLU A 187 17.60 -16.84 11.83
N GLU A 188 18.60 -16.99 10.97
CA GLU A 188 20.01 -16.85 11.33
C GLU A 188 20.36 -15.43 11.79
N HIS A 189 19.54 -14.44 11.41
CA HIS A 189 19.66 -13.07 11.91
C HIS A 189 19.13 -12.90 13.34
N PHE A 190 18.44 -13.90 13.90
CA PHE A 190 17.81 -13.83 15.23
C PHE A 190 18.49 -14.82 16.18
N VAL A 191 19.55 -14.34 16.84
CA VAL A 191 20.41 -15.14 17.70
C VAL A 191 20.03 -15.01 19.17
N THR A 192 20.46 -15.98 19.98
CA THR A 192 20.41 -15.84 21.43
C THR A 192 21.66 -15.10 21.92
N PRO A 193 21.55 -14.09 22.80
CA PRO A 193 22.71 -13.38 23.32
C PRO A 193 23.72 -14.34 23.98
N GLY A 194 25.00 -14.21 23.63
CA GLY A 194 26.06 -15.05 24.19
C GLY A 194 26.13 -16.48 23.62
N ASP A 195 25.40 -16.77 22.55
CA ASP A 195 25.55 -18.04 21.82
C ASP A 195 27.01 -18.19 21.31
N ALA A 196 27.55 -19.39 21.44
CA ALA A 196 28.90 -19.73 21.00
C ALA A 196 28.98 -19.90 19.47
N ALA A 197 27.84 -20.18 18.82
CA ALA A 197 27.78 -20.25 17.37
C ALA A 197 28.01 -18.86 16.75
N PRO A 198 28.92 -18.72 15.77
CA PRO A 198 29.14 -17.45 15.09
C PRO A 198 27.97 -17.14 14.15
N PHE A 199 27.69 -15.85 13.95
CA PHE A 199 26.80 -15.39 12.89
C PHE A 199 27.46 -15.58 11.53
N ARG A 200 26.71 -16.08 10.55
CA ARG A 200 27.23 -16.55 9.26
C ARG A 200 26.54 -15.88 8.07
N LEU A 201 27.33 -15.44 7.11
CA LEU A 201 26.88 -14.93 5.82
C LEU A 201 27.46 -15.76 4.69
N SER A 202 26.60 -16.32 3.84
CA SER A 202 27.00 -16.98 2.60
C SER A 202 27.35 -15.93 1.56
N VAL A 203 28.54 -16.02 0.97
CA VAL A 203 28.99 -15.14 -0.11
C VAL A 203 28.46 -15.67 -1.45
N LEU A 204 27.39 -15.06 -1.92
CA LEU A 204 26.66 -15.40 -3.14
C LEU A 204 27.35 -14.93 -4.42
N ALA A 205 28.08 -13.82 -4.35
CA ALA A 205 28.95 -13.34 -5.40
C ALA A 205 30.18 -12.69 -4.76
N GLY A 206 31.38 -12.94 -5.28
CA GLY A 206 32.60 -12.28 -4.78
C GLY A 206 33.86 -13.06 -5.09
N LYS A 207 35.00 -12.56 -4.61
CA LYS A 207 36.31 -13.19 -4.78
C LYS A 207 36.35 -14.60 -4.19
N GLU A 208 37.23 -15.45 -4.72
CA GLU A 208 37.48 -16.79 -4.17
C GLU A 208 38.23 -16.76 -2.83
N GLN A 209 39.02 -15.72 -2.58
CA GLN A 209 39.74 -15.49 -1.34
C GLN A 209 39.71 -14.00 -0.98
N PHE A 210 39.85 -13.71 0.31
CA PHE A 210 39.89 -12.34 0.85
C PHE A 210 41.11 -12.18 1.75
N SER A 211 41.71 -10.99 1.71
CA SER A 211 42.77 -10.63 2.64
C SER A 211 42.22 -10.36 4.06
N PRO A 212 43.04 -10.49 5.12
CA PRO A 212 42.62 -10.13 6.48
C PRO A 212 42.14 -8.68 6.64
N GLU A 213 42.64 -7.75 5.81
CA GLU A 213 42.21 -6.35 5.81
C GLU A 213 40.83 -6.17 5.19
N GLU A 214 40.54 -6.88 4.10
CA GLU A 214 39.21 -6.95 3.49
C GLU A 214 38.18 -7.55 4.47
N LEU A 215 38.58 -8.50 5.31
CA LEU A 215 37.73 -9.17 6.29
C LEU A 215 37.50 -8.39 7.60
N ARG A 216 37.98 -7.14 7.70
CA ARG A 216 37.69 -6.30 8.86
C ARG A 216 36.21 -5.96 8.92
N TYR A 217 35.61 -6.19 10.09
CA TYR A 217 34.21 -5.88 10.36
C TYR A 217 34.07 -4.94 11.56
N ARG A 218 32.91 -4.27 11.61
CA ARG A 218 32.44 -3.50 12.76
C ARG A 218 30.99 -3.86 13.05
N CYS A 219 30.64 -3.90 14.32
CA CYS A 219 29.27 -4.08 14.80
C CYS A 219 28.82 -2.78 15.46
N LEU A 220 27.75 -2.18 14.96
CA LEU A 220 27.17 -0.95 15.49
C LEU A 220 25.86 -1.27 16.21
N ASP A 221 25.61 -0.66 17.37
CA ASP A 221 24.33 -0.81 18.06
C ASP A 221 23.16 -0.11 17.33
N TYR A 222 21.97 -0.21 17.89
CA TYR A 222 20.78 0.45 17.36
C TYR A 222 20.92 1.99 17.23
N SER A 223 21.77 2.63 18.04
CA SER A 223 22.06 4.08 17.94
C SER A 223 23.12 4.40 16.89
N GLY A 224 23.83 3.40 16.38
CA GLY A 224 24.91 3.52 15.41
C GLY A 224 26.30 3.62 16.05
N ASN A 225 26.42 3.35 17.35
CA ASN A 225 27.71 3.37 18.05
C ASN A 225 28.44 2.04 17.88
N GLU A 226 29.75 2.08 17.65
CA GLU A 226 30.55 0.85 17.57
C GLU A 226 30.60 0.13 18.92
N THR A 227 30.23 -1.15 18.92
CA THR A 227 30.23 -2.03 20.11
C THR A 227 31.26 -3.14 20.03
N ALA A 228 31.65 -3.53 18.82
CA ALA A 228 32.70 -4.50 18.56
C ALA A 228 33.31 -4.28 17.17
N SER A 229 34.55 -4.69 17.00
CA SER A 229 35.21 -4.78 15.70
C SER A 229 36.27 -5.88 15.72
N GLY A 230 36.64 -6.36 14.54
CA GLY A 230 37.61 -7.45 14.43
C GLY A 230 37.83 -7.89 12.99
N THR A 231 38.44 -9.06 12.82
CA THR A 231 38.62 -9.72 11.51
C THR A 231 37.75 -10.98 11.48
N ALA A 232 36.88 -11.08 10.47
CA ALA A 232 36.04 -12.26 10.28
C ALA A 232 36.85 -13.44 9.74
N SER A 233 36.36 -14.66 9.97
CA SER A 233 36.89 -15.84 9.29
C SER A 233 36.11 -16.09 8.00
N PHE A 234 36.81 -16.46 6.92
CA PHE A 234 36.20 -16.86 5.66
C PHE A 234 36.54 -18.32 5.34
N ASP A 235 35.50 -19.16 5.22
CA ASP A 235 35.63 -20.51 4.68
C ASP A 235 35.50 -20.42 3.15
N ALA A 236 36.60 -20.64 2.44
CA ALA A 236 36.62 -20.55 0.98
C ALA A 236 35.86 -21.69 0.28
N LYS A 237 35.75 -22.86 0.92
CA LYS A 237 35.08 -24.04 0.34
C LYS A 237 33.57 -23.88 0.42
N GLU A 238 33.06 -23.53 1.60
CA GLU A 238 31.63 -23.32 1.83
C GLU A 238 31.18 -21.90 1.46
N ARG A 239 32.14 -21.01 1.20
CA ARG A 239 31.94 -19.57 0.93
C ARG A 239 31.18 -18.86 2.05
N ILE A 240 31.59 -19.07 3.30
CA ILE A 240 30.93 -18.51 4.49
C ILE A 240 31.84 -17.52 5.20
N LEU A 241 31.36 -16.29 5.39
CA LEU A 241 31.90 -15.33 6.34
C LEU A 241 31.31 -15.60 7.72
N SER A 242 32.15 -15.66 8.75
CA SER A 242 31.70 -15.85 10.14
C SER A 242 32.24 -14.76 11.05
N VAL A 243 31.37 -14.22 11.89
CA VAL A 243 31.70 -13.25 12.95
C VAL A 243 31.15 -13.72 14.30
N PRO A 244 31.78 -13.37 15.43
CA PRO A 244 31.24 -13.66 16.75
C PRO A 244 29.83 -13.11 16.93
N SER A 245 28.96 -13.88 17.58
CA SER A 245 27.59 -13.44 17.88
C SER A 245 27.58 -12.36 18.98
N PRO A 246 26.64 -11.39 18.92
CA PRO A 246 26.49 -10.38 19.96
C PRO A 246 26.28 -10.99 21.36
N GLN A 247 26.92 -10.39 22.36
CA GLN A 247 26.90 -10.89 23.74
C GLN A 247 25.77 -10.32 24.59
N LYS A 248 25.11 -9.25 24.12
CA LYS A 248 24.03 -8.57 24.83
C LYS A 248 22.78 -8.51 23.95
N PRO A 249 21.58 -8.43 24.55
CA PRO A 249 20.35 -8.22 23.80
C PRO A 249 20.35 -6.88 23.06
N GLY A 250 19.76 -6.87 21.86
CA GLY A 250 19.58 -5.68 21.04
C GLY A 250 19.78 -5.95 19.55
N TYR A 251 19.67 -4.88 18.76
CA TYR A 251 19.94 -4.85 17.34
C TYR A 251 21.37 -4.40 17.07
N TYR A 252 22.00 -5.04 16.09
CA TYR A 252 23.36 -4.76 15.66
C TYR A 252 23.45 -4.66 14.14
N ASP A 253 23.89 -3.54 13.61
CA ASP A 253 24.35 -3.43 12.21
C ASP A 253 25.73 -4.10 12.10
N LEU A 254 25.91 -4.96 11.10
CA LEU A 254 27.19 -5.56 10.76
C LEU A 254 27.71 -4.96 9.47
N GLU A 255 28.89 -4.34 9.53
CA GLU A 255 29.54 -3.71 8.38
C GLU A 255 30.89 -4.35 8.08
N PHE A 256 31.17 -4.61 6.79
CA PHE A 256 32.51 -4.86 6.27
C PHE A 256 32.90 -3.73 5.33
N PRO A 257 33.56 -2.66 5.82
CA PRO A 257 33.76 -1.44 5.04
C PRO A 257 34.53 -1.67 3.73
N ALA A 258 35.56 -2.51 3.75
CA ALA A 258 36.37 -2.80 2.57
C ALA A 258 35.61 -3.63 1.51
N LEU A 259 34.61 -4.40 1.93
CA LEU A 259 33.79 -5.25 1.05
C LEU A 259 32.48 -4.59 0.61
N GLY A 260 32.12 -3.46 1.22
CA GLY A 260 30.81 -2.82 1.00
C GLY A 260 29.62 -3.65 1.50
N ILE A 261 29.86 -4.63 2.39
CA ILE A 261 28.78 -5.46 2.94
C ILE A 261 28.13 -4.74 4.12
N ARG A 262 26.80 -4.71 4.11
CA ARG A 262 25.97 -4.37 5.27
C ARG A 262 24.94 -5.47 5.51
N SER A 263 24.79 -5.86 6.78
CA SER A 263 23.78 -6.80 7.26
C SER A 263 23.39 -6.41 8.69
N ALA A 264 22.57 -7.23 9.36
CA ALA A 264 22.19 -6.97 10.74
C ALA A 264 21.89 -8.26 11.50
N VAL A 265 21.97 -8.18 12.83
CA VAL A 265 21.63 -9.26 13.75
C VAL A 265 20.76 -8.69 14.88
N VAL A 266 19.71 -9.41 15.24
CA VAL A 266 18.90 -9.17 16.43
C VAL A 266 19.23 -10.24 17.45
N ALA A 267 19.82 -9.84 18.57
CA ALA A 267 20.11 -10.72 19.69
C ALA A 267 18.99 -10.64 20.72
N GLY A 268 18.30 -11.76 20.96
CA GLY A 268 17.23 -11.86 21.94
C GLY A 268 16.83 -13.30 22.24
N GLU A 269 16.50 -13.56 23.51
CA GLU A 269 15.97 -14.85 23.96
C GLU A 269 14.68 -15.20 23.25
N PRO A 270 14.45 -16.45 22.80
CA PRO A 270 13.17 -16.87 22.26
C PRO A 270 12.00 -16.51 23.20
N TYR A 271 10.87 -16.07 22.63
CA TYR A 271 9.67 -15.79 23.42
C TYR A 271 9.16 -17.07 24.07
N THR A 272 8.84 -16.99 25.36
CA THR A 272 8.30 -18.10 26.14
C THR A 272 6.82 -17.87 26.44
N GLY A 273 5.97 -18.85 26.18
CA GLY A 273 4.54 -18.80 26.48
C GLY A 273 3.67 -18.80 25.23
N VAL A 274 2.38 -18.55 25.42
CA VAL A 274 1.41 -18.49 24.33
C VAL A 274 1.52 -17.12 23.64
N ALA A 275 1.63 -17.13 22.31
CA ALA A 275 1.58 -15.92 21.51
C ALA A 275 0.23 -15.22 21.72
N GLU A 276 0.25 -13.93 22.05
CA GLU A 276 -0.98 -13.15 22.17
C GLU A 276 -1.54 -12.82 20.79
N GLU A 277 -2.86 -12.87 20.69
CA GLU A 277 -3.60 -12.58 19.47
C GLU A 277 -3.37 -11.19 18.87
N TYR A 278 -2.89 -10.24 19.67
CA TYR A 278 -2.62 -8.86 19.26
C TYR A 278 -1.50 -8.74 18.24
N PHE A 279 -0.44 -9.53 18.37
CA PHE A 279 0.77 -9.39 17.56
C PHE A 279 0.68 -10.20 16.29
N ALA A 280 0.62 -9.49 15.17
CA ALA A 280 0.53 -10.07 13.84
C ALA A 280 1.54 -9.44 12.86
N MET A 281 1.51 -9.87 11.60
CA MET A 281 2.36 -9.38 10.52
C MET A 281 1.63 -9.42 9.18
N ASP A 282 1.71 -8.34 8.39
CA ASP A 282 1.32 -8.36 6.99
C ASP A 282 2.47 -8.93 6.14
N PHE A 283 2.15 -9.84 5.21
CA PHE A 283 3.16 -10.47 4.35
C PHE A 283 3.27 -9.83 2.97
N SER A 284 2.17 -9.29 2.44
CA SER A 284 2.08 -8.68 1.11
C SER A 284 2.76 -9.49 -0.01
N LEU A 285 2.51 -10.80 -0.06
CA LEU A 285 3.21 -11.69 -1.01
C LEU A 285 2.55 -11.69 -2.39
N ASN A 286 1.26 -11.39 -2.46
CA ASN A 286 0.50 -11.50 -3.69
C ASN A 286 0.86 -10.39 -4.70
N GLY A 287 1.07 -10.77 -5.96
CA GLY A 287 1.64 -9.93 -7.02
C GLY A 287 3.18 -9.96 -7.10
N ARG A 288 3.88 -10.64 -6.18
CA ARG A 288 5.34 -10.80 -6.26
C ARG A 288 5.71 -11.92 -7.24
N LYS A 289 6.43 -11.55 -8.30
CA LYS A 289 6.97 -12.49 -9.31
C LYS A 289 7.86 -13.60 -8.70
N ARG A 290 8.40 -13.41 -7.49
CA ARG A 290 9.30 -14.37 -6.80
C ARG A 290 8.79 -14.65 -5.38
N PHE A 291 8.58 -15.93 -5.06
CA PHE A 291 8.36 -16.42 -3.71
C PHE A 291 9.41 -17.50 -3.44
N ASP A 292 10.28 -17.22 -2.49
CA ASP A 292 11.26 -18.18 -1.98
C ASP A 292 10.63 -18.89 -0.78
N THR A 293 10.15 -20.11 -1.01
CA THR A 293 9.48 -20.96 0.00
C THR A 293 10.35 -21.15 1.25
N ALA A 294 11.67 -21.31 1.08
CA ALA A 294 12.58 -21.52 2.21
C ALA A 294 12.76 -20.23 3.02
N ALA A 295 12.99 -19.10 2.34
CA ALA A 295 13.12 -17.81 2.98
C ALA A 295 11.80 -17.35 3.64
N PHE A 296 10.64 -17.71 3.08
CA PHE A 296 9.36 -17.42 3.72
C PHE A 296 9.13 -18.32 4.94
N GLY A 297 9.40 -19.62 4.84
CA GLY A 297 9.34 -20.54 5.99
C GLY A 297 10.24 -20.09 7.15
N GLY A 298 11.46 -19.64 6.87
CA GLY A 298 12.34 -19.07 7.89
C GLY A 298 11.83 -17.76 8.50
N PHE A 299 11.17 -16.92 7.69
CA PHE A 299 10.52 -15.72 8.20
C PHE A 299 9.35 -16.05 9.16
N LEU A 300 8.52 -17.04 8.84
CA LEU A 300 7.47 -17.49 9.76
C LEU A 300 8.03 -18.01 11.09
N ARG A 301 9.17 -18.72 11.06
CA ARG A 301 9.86 -19.15 12.28
C ARG A 301 10.43 -17.98 13.08
N VAL A 302 10.90 -16.92 12.42
CA VAL A 302 11.26 -15.66 13.10
C VAL A 302 10.06 -15.06 13.83
N LEU A 303 8.89 -15.02 13.20
CA LEU A 303 7.66 -14.51 13.84
C LEU A 303 7.29 -15.35 15.07
N ALA A 304 7.22 -16.67 14.91
CA ALA A 304 6.92 -17.60 15.99
C ALA A 304 7.93 -17.49 17.16
N ARG A 305 9.24 -17.42 16.85
CA ARG A 305 10.32 -17.23 17.85
C ARG A 305 10.11 -15.97 18.69
N ASN A 306 9.46 -14.94 18.16
CA ASN A 306 9.24 -13.67 18.84
C ASN A 306 7.82 -13.50 19.40
N GLY A 307 6.99 -14.54 19.42
CA GLY A 307 5.64 -14.49 19.99
C GLY A 307 4.61 -13.80 19.09
N ILE A 308 4.90 -13.68 17.78
CA ILE A 308 3.97 -13.15 16.78
C ILE A 308 3.24 -14.34 16.16
N GLY A 309 1.93 -14.43 16.38
CA GLY A 309 1.13 -15.64 16.09
C GLY A 309 0.20 -15.53 14.88
N TRP A 310 0.11 -14.36 14.26
CA TRP A 310 -0.83 -14.09 13.18
C TRP A 310 -0.15 -13.51 11.94
N GLY A 311 -0.60 -13.95 10.77
CA GLY A 311 -0.20 -13.45 9.47
C GLY A 311 -1.40 -12.93 8.70
N ARG A 312 -1.19 -11.91 7.86
CA ARG A 312 -2.19 -11.43 6.90
C ARG A 312 -1.61 -11.47 5.49
N ASP A 313 -2.37 -12.02 4.56
CA ASP A 313 -2.00 -11.93 3.14
C ASP A 313 -3.22 -11.85 2.21
N ARG A 314 -2.96 -11.56 0.93
CA ARG A 314 -3.98 -11.45 -0.11
C ARG A 314 -3.99 -12.70 -0.97
N PHE A 315 -5.15 -13.21 -1.36
CA PHE A 315 -5.25 -14.14 -2.51
C PHE A 315 -5.86 -13.45 -3.74
N ALA A 316 -5.50 -13.92 -4.93
CA ALA A 316 -6.02 -13.41 -6.19
C ALA A 316 -7.27 -14.21 -6.56
N TRP A 317 -8.46 -13.69 -6.19
CA TRP A 317 -9.69 -14.49 -6.25
C TRP A 317 -10.00 -15.02 -7.66
N GLY A 318 -9.75 -14.23 -8.70
CA GLY A 318 -9.93 -14.65 -10.09
C GLY A 318 -8.92 -15.70 -10.58
N GLU A 319 -7.72 -15.77 -10.00
CA GLU A 319 -6.73 -16.81 -10.31
C GLU A 319 -7.01 -18.08 -9.53
N LEU A 320 -7.42 -17.93 -8.26
CA LEU A 320 -7.81 -19.02 -7.37
C LEU A 320 -9.10 -19.70 -7.86
N HIS A 321 -10.09 -18.92 -8.32
CA HIS A 321 -11.36 -19.44 -8.84
C HIS A 321 -11.63 -18.91 -10.27
N PRO A 322 -10.92 -19.43 -11.29
CA PRO A 322 -10.94 -18.87 -12.64
C PRO A 322 -12.22 -19.14 -13.43
N GLU A 323 -12.93 -20.23 -13.12
CA GLU A 323 -14.16 -20.66 -13.79
C GLU A 323 -15.13 -21.24 -12.75
N PRO A 324 -16.46 -21.12 -12.93
CA PRO A 324 -17.43 -21.72 -12.02
C PRO A 324 -17.14 -23.19 -11.74
N GLY A 325 -17.06 -23.57 -10.46
CA GLY A 325 -16.77 -24.94 -10.02
C GLY A 325 -15.30 -25.41 -10.11
N ARG A 326 -14.37 -24.63 -10.68
CA ARG A 326 -12.96 -25.01 -10.83
C ARG A 326 -12.05 -24.12 -9.96
N PHE A 327 -11.38 -24.71 -8.97
CA PHE A 327 -10.43 -24.01 -8.10
C PHE A 327 -8.99 -24.41 -8.42
N ASP A 328 -8.08 -23.44 -8.31
CA ASP A 328 -6.64 -23.57 -8.54
C ASP A 328 -5.87 -22.87 -7.41
N PHE A 329 -5.60 -23.59 -6.32
CA PHE A 329 -5.05 -23.05 -5.07
C PHE A 329 -3.51 -22.85 -5.06
N ASP A 330 -2.83 -23.18 -6.16
CA ASP A 330 -1.37 -23.04 -6.33
C ASP A 330 -0.96 -22.72 -7.79
N GLY A 331 -1.92 -22.46 -8.70
CA GLY A 331 -1.65 -22.25 -10.12
C GLY A 331 -1.45 -20.78 -10.53
N ARG A 332 -0.86 -20.56 -11.70
CA ARG A 332 -0.59 -19.24 -12.34
C ARG A 332 0.10 -18.17 -11.48
N GLY A 333 0.69 -18.51 -10.33
CA GLY A 333 1.36 -17.57 -9.43
C GLY A 333 0.65 -17.36 -8.09
N GLU A 334 -0.57 -17.89 -7.96
CA GLU A 334 -1.28 -18.14 -6.71
C GLU A 334 -0.48 -19.19 -5.92
N ARG A 335 -0.17 -18.94 -4.64
CA ARG A 335 0.68 -19.79 -3.78
C ARG A 335 0.04 -19.99 -2.41
N SER A 336 -1.29 -19.92 -2.34
CA SER A 336 -2.03 -19.91 -1.09
C SER A 336 -1.92 -21.23 -0.36
N GLU A 337 -1.99 -22.38 -1.05
CA GLU A 337 -1.80 -23.68 -0.39
C GLU A 337 -0.39 -23.80 0.22
N THR A 338 0.64 -23.35 -0.51
CA THR A 338 2.01 -23.29 0.02
C THR A 338 2.13 -22.37 1.24
N LEU A 339 1.55 -21.16 1.19
CA LEU A 339 1.54 -20.21 2.30
C LEU A 339 0.87 -20.81 3.53
N HIS A 340 -0.35 -21.34 3.38
CA HIS A 340 -1.14 -21.87 4.47
C HIS A 340 -0.52 -23.11 5.11
N ARG A 341 0.13 -23.97 4.32
CA ARG A 341 0.90 -25.12 4.83
C ARG A 341 2.06 -24.67 5.70
N LEU A 342 2.91 -23.76 5.20
CA LEU A 342 4.05 -23.24 5.96
C LEU A 342 3.62 -22.49 7.23
N ALA A 343 2.52 -21.73 7.15
CA ALA A 343 1.95 -21.07 8.31
C ALA A 343 1.48 -22.08 9.36
N GLY A 344 0.78 -23.13 8.94
CA GLY A 344 0.38 -24.22 9.82
C GLY A 344 1.55 -24.93 10.49
N GLU A 345 2.62 -25.23 9.74
CA GLU A 345 3.87 -25.82 10.27
C GLU A 345 4.56 -24.92 11.31
N ALA A 346 4.49 -23.60 11.15
CA ALA A 346 5.04 -22.62 12.08
C ALA A 346 4.09 -22.24 13.23
N GLY A 347 2.86 -22.77 13.26
CA GLY A 347 1.85 -22.40 14.26
C GLY A 347 1.28 -20.99 14.10
N ILE A 348 1.34 -20.42 12.88
CA ILE A 348 0.84 -19.09 12.55
C ILE A 348 -0.58 -19.18 11.99
N SER A 349 -1.49 -18.40 12.57
CA SER A 349 -2.87 -18.23 12.06
C SER A 349 -2.89 -17.22 10.93
N ILE A 350 -3.71 -17.48 9.91
CA ILE A 350 -3.83 -16.63 8.72
C ILE A 350 -5.15 -15.89 8.71
N PHE A 351 -5.05 -14.59 8.46
CA PHE A 351 -6.13 -13.68 8.12
C PHE A 351 -6.07 -13.35 6.63
N ASP A 352 -6.94 -13.96 5.86
CA ASP A 352 -7.01 -13.80 4.41
C ASP A 352 -7.79 -12.56 4.01
N THR A 353 -7.44 -11.99 2.87
CA THR A 353 -8.22 -10.95 2.22
C THR A 353 -8.05 -11.08 0.71
N PHE A 354 -8.87 -10.39 -0.06
CA PHE A 354 -8.78 -10.44 -1.52
C PHE A 354 -9.14 -9.11 -2.13
N ARG A 355 -8.88 -9.02 -3.44
CA ARG A 355 -9.27 -7.90 -4.30
C ARG A 355 -9.89 -8.50 -5.56
N GLU A 356 -10.77 -7.72 -6.17
CA GLU A 356 -11.43 -8.00 -7.45
C GLU A 356 -12.32 -9.27 -7.46
N ALA A 357 -13.48 -9.17 -8.12
CA ALA A 357 -14.29 -10.35 -8.39
C ALA A 357 -13.73 -11.14 -9.60
N PRO A 358 -13.82 -12.48 -9.61
CA PRO A 358 -13.46 -13.29 -10.77
C PRO A 358 -14.22 -12.84 -12.02
N ALA A 359 -13.57 -12.90 -13.18
CA ALA A 359 -14.15 -12.42 -14.44
C ALA A 359 -15.53 -13.05 -14.72
N TRP A 360 -15.73 -14.34 -14.43
CA TRP A 360 -17.00 -15.03 -14.62
C TRP A 360 -18.15 -14.49 -13.74
N ASN A 361 -17.84 -13.88 -12.60
CA ASN A 361 -18.83 -13.23 -11.70
C ASN A 361 -18.82 -11.69 -11.81
N ARG A 362 -17.92 -11.13 -12.62
CA ARG A 362 -17.86 -9.71 -12.96
C ARG A 362 -18.57 -9.39 -14.29
N ARG A 363 -18.63 -10.37 -15.21
CA ARG A 363 -18.85 -10.18 -16.66
C ARG A 363 -19.97 -9.18 -17.05
N LEU A 364 -19.47 -8.03 -17.51
CA LEU A 364 -19.79 -7.26 -18.72
C LEU A 364 -21.27 -7.09 -19.09
N ARG A 365 -21.87 -5.97 -18.67
CA ARG A 365 -23.03 -5.42 -19.39
C ARG A 365 -22.60 -4.47 -20.51
N THR A 366 -21.37 -3.98 -20.47
CA THR A 366 -20.80 -3.03 -21.44
C THR A 366 -19.36 -3.37 -21.77
N ASP A 367 -18.87 -2.92 -22.92
CA ASP A 367 -17.47 -3.09 -23.35
C ASP A 367 -16.46 -2.47 -22.36
N ARG A 368 -16.88 -1.49 -21.54
CA ARG A 368 -16.02 -0.84 -20.53
C ARG A 368 -15.68 -1.72 -19.33
N ASP A 369 -16.53 -2.68 -18.97
CA ASP A 369 -16.28 -3.60 -17.84
C ASP A 369 -15.11 -4.58 -18.14
N ALA A 370 -14.59 -4.58 -19.38
CA ALA A 370 -13.49 -5.43 -19.86
C ALA A 370 -12.09 -4.84 -19.64
N GLU A 371 -11.99 -3.53 -19.36
CA GLU A 371 -10.72 -2.84 -19.12
C GLU A 371 -10.25 -3.09 -17.69
N GLY A 372 -9.48 -4.17 -17.49
CA GLY A 372 -8.64 -4.33 -16.31
C GLY A 372 -7.45 -3.36 -16.36
N SER A 373 -6.98 -2.91 -15.20
CA SER A 373 -5.76 -2.11 -15.08
C SER A 373 -4.71 -2.91 -14.32
N GLU A 374 -3.50 -3.03 -14.90
CA GLU A 374 -2.32 -3.60 -14.23
C GLU A 374 -1.90 -2.79 -12.98
N THR A 375 -2.46 -1.59 -12.78
CA THR A 375 -2.10 -0.65 -11.71
C THR A 375 -3.19 -0.47 -10.65
N GLY A 376 -4.30 -1.22 -10.72
CA GLY A 376 -5.43 -1.07 -9.79
C GLY A 376 -6.27 0.20 -10.00
N HIS A 377 -6.12 0.85 -11.15
CA HIS A 377 -6.87 2.04 -11.55
C HIS A 377 -7.90 1.68 -12.62
N TYR A 378 -9.13 1.42 -12.19
CA TYR A 378 -10.24 1.14 -13.10
C TYR A 378 -10.78 2.41 -13.74
N SER A 379 -11.30 2.27 -14.96
CA SER A 379 -12.11 3.30 -15.59
C SER A 379 -13.34 3.62 -14.72
N TYR A 380 -13.67 4.90 -14.61
CA TYR A 380 -14.82 5.35 -13.84
C TYR A 380 -16.11 4.69 -14.35
N GLY A 381 -16.82 4.00 -13.47
CA GLY A 381 -18.09 3.30 -13.75
C GLY A 381 -17.95 1.79 -13.91
N CYS A 382 -16.72 1.27 -14.08
CA CYS A 382 -16.48 -0.17 -14.23
C CYS A 382 -16.72 -0.90 -12.91
N ASN A 383 -17.63 -1.87 -12.91
CA ASN A 383 -17.96 -2.60 -11.69
C ASN A 383 -16.88 -3.64 -11.34
N VAL A 384 -16.31 -3.51 -10.15
CA VAL A 384 -15.30 -4.44 -9.61
C VAL A 384 -15.91 -5.53 -8.72
N PHE A 385 -17.11 -5.31 -8.18
CA PHE A 385 -17.81 -6.22 -7.26
C PHE A 385 -18.59 -7.31 -8.01
N PRO A 386 -18.81 -8.47 -7.38
CA PRO A 386 -19.54 -9.56 -8.02
C PRO A 386 -21.00 -9.19 -8.31
N ARG A 387 -21.50 -9.62 -9.47
CA ARG A 387 -22.89 -9.41 -9.90
C ARG A 387 -23.83 -10.47 -9.33
N ASN A 388 -23.35 -11.69 -9.10
CA ASN A 388 -24.10 -12.77 -8.45
C ASN A 388 -23.53 -13.05 -7.05
N LEU A 389 -24.20 -12.53 -6.02
CA LEU A 389 -23.78 -12.68 -4.62
C LEU A 389 -23.92 -14.12 -4.09
N ILE A 390 -24.84 -14.91 -4.65
CA ILE A 390 -25.07 -16.30 -4.22
C ILE A 390 -23.85 -17.14 -4.57
N ASP A 391 -23.37 -17.05 -5.81
CA ASP A 391 -22.17 -17.79 -6.25
C ASP A 391 -20.88 -17.21 -5.68
N ALA A 392 -20.82 -15.89 -5.49
CA ALA A 392 -19.70 -15.24 -4.81
C ALA A 392 -19.52 -15.78 -3.38
N ALA A 393 -20.60 -15.81 -2.59
CA ALA A 393 -20.55 -16.27 -1.22
C ALA A 393 -20.23 -17.77 -1.12
N ARG A 394 -20.73 -18.60 -2.04
CA ARG A 394 -20.37 -20.03 -2.13
C ARG A 394 -18.90 -20.23 -2.44
N SER A 395 -18.36 -19.48 -3.39
CA SER A 395 -16.92 -19.52 -3.73
C SER A 395 -16.06 -19.22 -2.49
N LEU A 396 -16.33 -18.10 -1.82
CA LEU A 396 -15.58 -17.68 -0.64
C LEU A 396 -15.74 -18.63 0.55
N ALA A 397 -16.88 -19.31 0.68
CA ALA A 397 -17.07 -20.36 1.69
C ALA A 397 -16.17 -21.59 1.44
N VAL A 398 -15.98 -21.98 0.18
CA VAL A 398 -15.03 -23.04 -0.20
C VAL A 398 -13.60 -22.63 0.14
N VAL A 399 -13.20 -21.41 -0.22
CA VAL A 399 -11.85 -20.88 0.07
C VAL A 399 -11.60 -20.82 1.58
N ALA A 400 -12.51 -20.21 2.34
CA ALA A 400 -12.34 -20.05 3.79
C ALA A 400 -12.31 -21.39 4.54
N SER A 401 -13.01 -22.41 4.04
CA SER A 401 -13.03 -23.75 4.67
C SER A 401 -11.84 -24.62 4.29
N ARG A 402 -10.98 -24.17 3.37
CA ARG A 402 -9.93 -24.99 2.76
C ARG A 402 -8.80 -25.32 3.74
N TRP A 403 -8.35 -24.35 4.53
CA TRP A 403 -7.15 -24.48 5.34
C TRP A 403 -7.43 -24.29 6.83
N SER A 404 -6.88 -25.19 7.65
CA SER A 404 -7.01 -25.10 9.11
C SER A 404 -6.26 -23.92 9.72
N SER A 405 -5.22 -23.42 9.04
CA SER A 405 -4.49 -22.20 9.41
C SER A 405 -5.26 -20.93 9.08
N GLY A 406 -6.21 -20.97 8.13
CA GLY A 406 -7.12 -19.86 7.84
C GLY A 406 -8.12 -19.68 8.99
N LYS A 407 -8.02 -18.56 9.71
CA LYS A 407 -8.87 -18.26 10.89
C LYS A 407 -9.80 -17.08 10.68
N ALA A 408 -9.50 -16.22 9.71
CA ALA A 408 -10.32 -15.07 9.39
C ALA A 408 -10.28 -14.72 7.91
N LEU A 409 -11.35 -14.14 7.39
CA LEU A 409 -11.45 -13.60 6.04
C LEU A 409 -11.97 -12.16 6.09
N ALA A 410 -11.23 -11.23 5.49
CA ALA A 410 -11.70 -9.88 5.21
C ALA A 410 -12.41 -9.84 3.87
N VAL A 411 -13.63 -9.28 3.88
CA VAL A 411 -14.36 -9.01 2.65
C VAL A 411 -13.86 -7.71 2.06
N TRP A 412 -13.02 -7.88 1.05
CA TRP A 412 -12.32 -6.83 0.30
C TRP A 412 -11.18 -6.14 1.06
N ASP A 413 -10.11 -5.83 0.34
CA ASP A 413 -8.99 -5.00 0.81
C ASP A 413 -9.13 -3.58 0.26
N ALA A 414 -9.18 -2.57 1.15
CA ALA A 414 -9.26 -1.14 0.80
C ALA A 414 -10.34 -0.78 -0.25
N PRO A 415 -11.63 -1.16 -0.03
CA PRO A 415 -12.73 -0.86 -0.95
C PRO A 415 -13.00 0.66 -1.08
N ASP A 416 -12.60 1.47 -0.11
CA ASP A 416 -12.74 2.92 -0.15
C ASP A 416 -11.56 3.65 -0.84
N ALA A 417 -10.58 2.91 -1.32
CA ALA A 417 -9.47 3.41 -2.14
C ALA A 417 -9.61 2.92 -3.59
N GLY A 418 -8.49 2.88 -4.33
CA GLY A 418 -8.48 2.47 -5.75
C GLY A 418 -9.08 1.09 -6.01
N PHE A 419 -8.95 0.15 -5.06
CA PHE A 419 -9.40 -1.24 -5.24
C PHE A 419 -10.92 -1.44 -5.22
N GLY A 420 -11.71 -0.47 -4.77
CA GLY A 420 -13.16 -0.50 -4.90
C GLY A 420 -13.70 0.41 -6.01
N ASN A 421 -12.82 0.97 -6.86
CA ASN A 421 -13.16 1.95 -7.89
C ASN A 421 -13.94 3.17 -7.37
N GLY A 422 -13.75 3.51 -6.07
CA GLY A 422 -14.50 4.59 -5.42
C GLY A 422 -16.00 4.34 -5.28
N PHE A 423 -16.46 3.09 -5.32
CA PHE A 423 -17.88 2.78 -5.19
C PHE A 423 -18.39 3.06 -3.76
N PRO A 424 -19.66 3.46 -3.61
CA PRO A 424 -20.31 3.60 -2.31
C PRO A 424 -20.37 2.30 -1.49
N ALA A 425 -20.54 2.43 -0.18
CA ALA A 425 -20.46 1.36 0.81
C ALA A 425 -21.44 0.18 0.58
N GLU A 426 -22.59 0.41 -0.03
CA GLU A 426 -23.62 -0.61 -0.25
C GLU A 426 -23.16 -1.78 -1.13
N PHE A 427 -22.16 -1.58 -1.99
CA PHE A 427 -21.64 -2.65 -2.84
C PHE A 427 -20.86 -3.69 -2.03
N VAL A 428 -19.88 -3.23 -1.25
CA VAL A 428 -19.04 -4.13 -0.44
C VAL A 428 -19.81 -4.67 0.77
N THR A 429 -20.71 -3.88 1.37
CA THR A 429 -21.53 -4.37 2.49
C THR A 429 -22.54 -5.43 2.05
N ALA A 430 -23.10 -5.33 0.83
CA ALA A 430 -23.94 -6.39 0.28
C ALA A 430 -23.14 -7.70 0.09
N LEU A 431 -21.92 -7.63 -0.46
CA LEU A 431 -21.03 -8.80 -0.53
C LEU A 431 -20.72 -9.36 0.85
N THR A 432 -20.41 -8.49 1.82
CA THR A 432 -20.08 -8.90 3.19
C THR A 432 -21.23 -9.67 3.84
N LYS A 433 -22.46 -9.18 3.70
CA LYS A 433 -23.67 -9.85 4.20
C LYS A 433 -23.93 -11.19 3.52
N ALA A 434 -23.66 -11.28 2.21
CA ALA A 434 -23.79 -12.53 1.47
C ALA A 434 -22.80 -13.59 1.99
N VAL A 435 -21.54 -13.21 2.20
CA VAL A 435 -20.53 -14.09 2.81
C VAL A 435 -20.92 -14.48 4.23
N SER A 436 -21.37 -13.53 5.05
CA SER A 436 -21.83 -13.77 6.43
C SER A 436 -22.96 -14.78 6.52
N THR A 437 -23.96 -14.61 5.65
CA THR A 437 -25.11 -15.51 5.54
C THR A 437 -24.65 -16.91 5.12
N ARG A 438 -23.82 -17.01 4.08
CA ARG A 438 -23.35 -18.30 3.60
C ARG A 438 -22.48 -19.02 4.63
N PHE A 439 -21.57 -18.32 5.29
CA PHE A 439 -20.74 -18.89 6.35
C PHE A 439 -21.58 -19.43 7.50
N SER A 440 -22.67 -18.74 7.84
CA SER A 440 -23.57 -19.16 8.91
C SER A 440 -24.39 -20.39 8.51
N LEU A 441 -24.89 -20.44 7.27
CA LEU A 441 -25.60 -21.61 6.71
C LEU A 441 -24.70 -22.84 6.64
N ASP A 442 -23.45 -22.66 6.20
CA ASP A 442 -22.48 -23.74 6.00
C ASP A 442 -21.68 -24.08 7.27
N LYS A 443 -21.89 -23.32 8.35
CA LYS A 443 -21.13 -23.44 9.61
C LYS A 443 -19.62 -23.34 9.41
N VAL A 444 -19.19 -22.42 8.53
CA VAL A 444 -17.77 -22.12 8.29
C VAL A 444 -17.17 -21.53 9.57
N PRO A 445 -16.15 -22.16 10.18
CA PRO A 445 -15.60 -21.76 11.49
C PRO A 445 -14.56 -20.63 11.36
N VAL A 446 -14.76 -19.72 10.41
CA VAL A 446 -13.84 -18.62 10.10
C VAL A 446 -14.49 -17.29 10.48
N LEU A 447 -13.73 -16.44 11.17
CA LEU A 447 -14.16 -15.10 11.52
C LEU A 447 -14.33 -14.25 10.26
N LEU A 448 -15.43 -13.52 10.17
CA LEU A 448 -15.68 -12.61 9.07
C LEU A 448 -15.34 -11.20 9.50
N VAL A 449 -14.43 -10.58 8.78
CA VAL A 449 -13.95 -9.22 9.05
C VAL A 449 -14.42 -8.29 7.94
N GLY A 450 -14.96 -7.13 8.29
CA GLY A 450 -15.44 -6.14 7.31
C GLY A 450 -14.77 -4.77 7.43
N GLY A 451 -15.17 -3.84 6.58
CA GLY A 451 -14.57 -2.50 6.51
C GLY A 451 -13.43 -2.46 5.51
N GLY A 452 -12.28 -3.07 5.86
CA GLY A 452 -11.09 -3.08 5.02
C GLY A 452 -10.52 -1.69 4.75
N LEU A 453 -10.82 -0.70 5.59
CA LEU A 453 -10.74 0.72 5.22
C LEU A 453 -9.30 1.23 5.07
N ALA A 454 -9.02 2.00 4.01
CA ALA A 454 -7.73 2.59 3.68
C ALA A 454 -7.45 3.88 4.47
N GLY A 455 -7.41 3.77 5.80
CA GLY A 455 -7.23 4.88 6.74
C GLY A 455 -8.34 4.94 7.78
N ILE A 456 -8.07 5.68 8.86
CA ILE A 456 -9.03 5.93 9.94
C ILE A 456 -9.44 7.39 9.83
N ARG A 457 -10.72 7.68 9.57
CA ARG A 457 -11.21 9.06 9.42
C ARG A 457 -11.89 9.50 10.73
N GLY A 458 -11.80 10.80 11.02
CA GLY A 458 -12.36 11.40 12.25
C GLY A 458 -13.88 11.57 12.22
N GLU A 459 -14.39 12.45 13.09
CA GLU A 459 -15.82 12.75 13.22
C GLU A 459 -16.49 13.17 11.89
N ASP A 460 -17.77 12.82 11.76
CA ASP A 460 -18.64 13.10 10.60
C ASP A 460 -18.22 12.48 9.25
N ASP A 461 -17.40 11.44 9.27
CA ASP A 461 -17.11 10.68 8.05
C ASP A 461 -18.33 9.88 7.55
N MET A 462 -18.90 10.38 6.46
CA MET A 462 -20.01 9.74 5.76
C MET A 462 -19.70 8.30 5.35
N LEU A 463 -18.43 7.98 5.05
CA LEU A 463 -18.03 6.64 4.65
C LEU A 463 -18.35 5.63 5.76
N TYR A 464 -17.70 5.73 6.92
CA TYR A 464 -17.95 4.77 8.00
C TYR A 464 -19.40 4.79 8.49
N ARG A 465 -20.04 5.97 8.53
CA ARG A 465 -21.46 6.10 8.85
C ARG A 465 -22.34 5.28 7.89
N ALA A 466 -22.04 5.27 6.58
CA ALA A 466 -22.78 4.47 5.61
C ALA A 466 -22.62 2.97 5.84
N TYR A 467 -21.40 2.50 6.17
CA TYR A 467 -21.17 1.08 6.51
C TYR A 467 -21.97 0.66 7.74
N VAL A 468 -21.88 1.42 8.84
CA VAL A 468 -22.58 1.10 10.10
C VAL A 468 -24.10 1.17 9.91
N SER A 469 -24.61 2.20 9.25
CA SER A 469 -26.04 2.36 8.97
C SER A 469 -26.56 1.28 8.03
N GLY A 470 -25.71 0.85 7.09
CA GLY A 470 -25.96 -0.27 6.19
C GLY A 470 -25.91 -1.64 6.87
N GLY A 471 -25.68 -1.73 8.18
CA GLY A 471 -25.70 -2.99 8.92
C GLY A 471 -24.40 -3.79 8.85
N LEU A 472 -23.27 -3.19 8.47
CA LEU A 472 -21.97 -3.87 8.48
C LEU A 472 -21.73 -4.59 9.81
N LEU A 473 -21.89 -3.87 10.93
CA LEU A 473 -21.54 -4.37 12.26
C LEU A 473 -22.42 -5.54 12.72
N ASP A 474 -23.60 -5.70 12.13
CA ASP A 474 -24.51 -6.81 12.44
C ASP A 474 -24.04 -8.13 11.80
N ASP A 475 -23.26 -8.06 10.73
CA ASP A 475 -22.90 -9.21 9.89
C ASP A 475 -21.40 -9.54 9.90
N VAL A 476 -20.61 -8.93 10.79
CA VAL A 476 -19.16 -9.19 10.93
C VAL A 476 -18.77 -9.44 12.38
N ASP A 477 -17.66 -10.12 12.58
CA ASP A 477 -17.08 -10.44 13.89
C ASP A 477 -16.08 -9.36 14.35
N ALA A 478 -15.41 -8.69 13.39
CA ALA A 478 -14.48 -7.59 13.61
C ALA A 478 -14.49 -6.58 12.44
N VAL A 479 -13.92 -5.40 12.68
CA VAL A 479 -13.70 -4.37 11.65
C VAL A 479 -12.21 -4.22 11.38
N SER A 480 -11.80 -4.29 10.12
CA SER A 480 -10.44 -4.03 9.67
C SER A 480 -10.23 -2.59 9.24
N LEU A 481 -9.14 -2.00 9.73
CA LEU A 481 -8.72 -0.63 9.48
C LEU A 481 -7.23 -0.62 9.09
N GLN A 482 -6.86 0.15 8.08
CA GLN A 482 -5.47 0.49 7.80
C GLN A 482 -5.16 1.85 8.41
N SER A 483 -3.91 2.09 8.81
CA SER A 483 -3.51 3.34 9.43
C SER A 483 -2.19 3.87 8.90
N GLY A 484 -2.20 5.12 8.48
CA GLY A 484 -1.02 5.91 8.10
C GLY A 484 -0.92 7.24 8.85
N GLU A 485 -1.80 7.44 9.83
CA GLU A 485 -1.95 8.68 10.58
C GLU A 485 -0.77 8.98 11.50
N GLU A 486 -0.61 10.25 11.84
CA GLU A 486 0.29 10.68 12.91
C GLU A 486 -0.24 10.21 14.27
N ILE A 487 0.67 9.84 15.16
CA ILE A 487 0.34 9.22 16.46
C ILE A 487 -0.57 10.14 17.29
N SER A 488 -0.39 11.46 17.19
CA SER A 488 -1.19 12.47 17.89
C SER A 488 -2.68 12.42 17.52
N GLU A 489 -3.04 11.96 16.33
CA GLU A 489 -4.41 12.00 15.80
C GLU A 489 -5.19 10.70 16.01
N ILE A 490 -4.51 9.59 16.33
CA ILE A 490 -5.13 8.26 16.37
C ILE A 490 -6.25 8.19 17.41
N GLU A 491 -6.02 8.68 18.63
CA GLU A 491 -7.02 8.70 19.71
C GLU A 491 -8.32 9.41 19.27
N TYR A 492 -8.19 10.61 18.69
CA TYR A 492 -9.33 11.38 18.19
C TYR A 492 -10.08 10.65 17.07
N ARG A 493 -9.35 10.06 16.11
CA ARG A 493 -9.97 9.36 14.98
C ARG A 493 -10.69 8.08 15.43
N VAL A 494 -10.12 7.31 16.35
CA VAL A 494 -10.78 6.15 16.95
C VAL A 494 -12.02 6.57 17.74
N ALA A 495 -11.95 7.68 18.50
CA ALA A 495 -13.11 8.21 19.20
C ALA A 495 -14.28 8.53 18.26
N GLY A 496 -14.00 9.16 17.11
CA GLY A 496 -15.01 9.47 16.09
C GLY A 496 -15.70 8.23 15.51
N LEU A 497 -14.95 7.15 15.25
CA LEU A 497 -15.54 5.88 14.83
C LEU A 497 -16.44 5.29 15.92
N ARG A 498 -15.97 5.24 17.18
CA ARG A 498 -16.75 4.73 18.32
C ARG A 498 -18.01 5.56 18.59
N ALA A 499 -17.95 6.88 18.40
CA ALA A 499 -19.12 7.76 18.49
C ALA A 499 -20.17 7.41 17.42
N THR A 500 -19.73 7.15 16.19
CA THR A 500 -20.60 6.69 15.10
C THR A 500 -21.26 5.35 15.42
N GLU A 501 -20.51 4.39 15.98
CA GLU A 501 -21.05 3.11 16.44
C GLU A 501 -22.12 3.31 17.52
N ARG A 502 -21.83 4.08 18.57
CA ARG A 502 -22.79 4.36 19.64
C ARG A 502 -24.07 5.03 19.11
N ALA A 503 -23.93 5.99 18.20
CA ALA A 503 -25.06 6.73 17.65
C ALA A 503 -25.97 5.89 16.73
N ARG A 504 -25.41 4.89 16.02
CA ARG A 504 -26.13 4.17 14.96
C ARG A 504 -26.41 2.70 15.29
N LYS A 505 -25.53 2.06 16.07
CA LYS A 505 -25.54 0.63 16.42
C LYS A 505 -24.96 0.41 17.81
N ASN A 506 -25.54 1.06 18.83
CA ASN A 506 -25.03 1.04 20.20
C ASN A 506 -24.82 -0.39 20.77
N ASN A 507 -25.66 -1.36 20.40
CA ASN A 507 -25.54 -2.76 20.83
C ASN A 507 -24.31 -3.49 20.25
N ARG A 508 -23.63 -2.89 19.27
CA ARG A 508 -22.40 -3.38 18.66
C ARG A 508 -21.22 -2.43 18.87
N ALA A 509 -21.41 -1.33 19.61
CA ALA A 509 -20.33 -0.40 19.91
C ALA A 509 -19.23 -1.10 20.72
N GLY A 510 -17.98 -0.82 20.38
CA GLY A 510 -16.83 -1.53 20.96
C GLY A 510 -16.41 -2.78 20.19
N ILE A 511 -17.04 -3.11 19.05
CA ILE A 511 -16.64 -4.22 18.18
C ILE A 511 -15.11 -4.25 17.95
N PRO A 512 -14.46 -5.44 17.90
CA PRO A 512 -13.02 -5.52 17.75
C PRO A 512 -12.52 -4.80 16.51
N TYR A 513 -11.46 -4.01 16.68
CA TYR A 513 -10.73 -3.39 15.59
C TYR A 513 -9.45 -4.16 15.32
N TRP A 514 -9.24 -4.52 14.06
CA TRP A 514 -8.01 -5.13 13.57
C TRP A 514 -7.29 -4.07 12.74
N ILE A 515 -6.09 -3.69 13.14
CA ILE A 515 -5.27 -2.73 12.41
C ILE A 515 -4.47 -3.50 11.38
N THR A 516 -5.01 -3.64 10.18
CA THR A 516 -4.60 -4.64 9.19
C THR A 516 -3.48 -4.18 8.26
N GLY A 517 -2.99 -2.96 8.44
CA GLY A 517 -1.83 -2.43 7.74
C GLY A 517 -1.42 -1.08 8.33
N SER A 518 -0.20 -1.01 8.87
CA SER A 518 0.39 0.23 9.38
C SER A 518 1.90 0.18 9.23
N GLY A 519 2.52 1.23 8.67
CA GLY A 519 3.95 1.25 8.41
C GLY A 519 4.46 2.59 7.91
N GLY A 520 5.77 2.67 7.66
CA GLY A 520 6.43 3.82 7.06
C GLY A 520 7.30 3.36 5.90
N SER A 521 7.29 4.11 4.80
CA SER A 521 8.17 3.85 3.67
C SER A 521 9.55 4.49 3.88
N TRP A 522 10.57 3.89 3.29
CA TRP A 522 11.92 4.44 3.18
C TRP A 522 12.46 4.33 1.76
N THR A 523 13.53 5.09 1.49
CA THR A 523 14.27 5.17 0.22
C THR A 523 15.70 4.68 0.43
N ASP A 524 16.30 4.07 -0.58
CA ASP A 524 17.72 3.66 -0.56
C ASP A 524 18.61 4.78 -1.11
N GLU A 525 18.69 5.89 -0.39
CA GLU A 525 19.39 7.10 -0.85
C GLU A 525 20.89 6.87 -1.04
N SER A 526 21.49 5.96 -0.25
CA SER A 526 22.91 5.65 -0.30
C SER A 526 23.26 4.48 -1.24
N GLY A 527 22.27 3.88 -1.91
CA GLY A 527 22.47 2.71 -2.78
C GLY A 527 22.95 1.44 -2.05
N THR A 528 22.75 1.37 -0.72
CA THR A 528 23.23 0.24 0.10
C THR A 528 22.20 -0.89 0.20
N GLY A 529 20.98 -0.67 -0.28
CA GLY A 529 19.82 -1.53 -0.11
C GLY A 529 19.15 -1.38 1.26
N ARG A 530 19.50 -0.36 2.04
CA ARG A 530 19.04 -0.12 3.42
C ARG A 530 18.86 1.39 3.69
N PRO A 531 17.92 1.79 4.54
CA PRO A 531 17.75 3.19 4.92
C PRO A 531 18.92 3.71 5.77
N GLU A 532 19.12 5.03 5.77
CA GLU A 532 20.02 5.65 6.74
C GLU A 532 19.55 5.42 8.18
N ALA A 533 20.49 5.23 9.11
CA ALA A 533 20.19 4.84 10.49
C ALA A 533 19.22 5.80 11.21
N GLY A 534 19.29 7.11 10.94
CA GLY A 534 18.37 8.10 11.51
C GLY A 534 16.94 7.92 11.03
N THR A 535 16.76 7.68 9.73
CA THR A 535 15.47 7.38 9.10
C THR A 535 14.91 6.06 9.58
N ASP A 536 15.74 5.01 9.62
CA ASP A 536 15.40 3.67 10.13
C ASP A 536 14.89 3.72 11.58
N ARG A 537 15.62 4.42 12.47
CA ARG A 537 15.20 4.64 13.87
C ARG A 537 13.85 5.35 13.96
N ARG A 538 13.63 6.40 13.15
CA ARG A 538 12.38 7.16 13.16
C ARG A 538 11.19 6.30 12.75
N ILE A 539 11.34 5.52 11.67
CA ILE A 539 10.28 4.61 11.17
C ILE A 539 9.99 3.54 12.21
N ALA A 540 11.02 2.94 12.80
CA ALA A 540 10.88 1.94 13.85
C ALA A 540 10.09 2.49 15.06
N ALA A 541 10.46 3.67 15.56
CA ALA A 541 9.79 4.32 16.68
C ALA A 541 8.31 4.64 16.38
N GLN A 542 8.02 5.21 15.20
CA GLN A 542 6.65 5.50 14.78
C GLN A 542 5.81 4.22 14.66
N LEU A 543 6.36 3.15 14.10
CA LEU A 543 5.66 1.87 13.97
C LEU A 543 5.25 1.31 15.34
N VAL A 544 6.20 1.19 16.28
CA VAL A 544 5.89 0.63 17.60
C VAL A 544 5.02 1.56 18.44
N ALA A 545 5.17 2.88 18.30
CA ALA A 545 4.29 3.86 18.95
C ALA A 545 2.84 3.72 18.48
N ARG A 546 2.60 3.49 17.18
CA ARG A 546 1.25 3.17 16.66
C ARG A 546 0.72 1.87 17.26
N ALA A 547 1.54 0.81 17.29
CA ALA A 547 1.15 -0.46 17.89
C ALA A 547 0.77 -0.30 19.38
N ILE A 548 1.48 0.54 20.13
CA ILE A 548 1.19 0.84 21.53
C ILE A 548 -0.09 1.65 21.67
N GLU A 549 -0.27 2.68 20.84
CA GLU A 549 -1.44 3.55 20.88
C GLU A 549 -2.71 2.76 20.57
N PHE A 550 -2.74 1.97 19.49
CA PHE A 550 -3.90 1.14 19.18
C PHE A 550 -4.22 0.11 20.25
N ARG A 551 -3.20 -0.44 20.93
CA ARG A 551 -3.40 -1.34 22.07
C ARG A 551 -4.08 -0.62 23.24
N ALA A 552 -3.60 0.59 23.57
CA ALA A 552 -4.21 1.43 24.61
C ALA A 552 -5.65 1.85 24.26
N LEU A 553 -5.99 1.94 22.98
CA LEU A 553 -7.34 2.25 22.50
C LEU A 553 -8.23 1.00 22.33
N GLY A 554 -7.74 -0.19 22.68
CA GLY A 554 -8.51 -1.43 22.70
C GLY A 554 -8.62 -2.14 21.34
N ALA A 555 -7.69 -1.90 20.40
CA ALA A 555 -7.58 -2.74 19.21
C ALA A 555 -7.24 -4.20 19.58
N GLU A 556 -7.81 -5.16 18.86
CA GLU A 556 -7.65 -6.59 19.16
C GLU A 556 -6.43 -7.19 18.44
N LYS A 557 -6.08 -6.67 17.25
CA LYS A 557 -4.95 -7.13 16.44
C LYS A 557 -4.23 -5.99 15.75
N PHE A 558 -2.92 -6.13 15.56
CA PHE A 558 -2.08 -5.16 14.86
C PHE A 558 -1.14 -5.87 13.86
N PHE A 559 -1.22 -5.47 12.59
CA PHE A 559 -0.47 -6.01 11.46
C PHE A 559 0.40 -4.90 10.85
N PRO A 560 1.71 -4.84 11.17
CA PRO A 560 2.66 -3.97 10.48
C PRO A 560 2.68 -4.25 8.97
N PHE A 561 2.78 -3.18 8.17
CA PHE A 561 2.92 -3.23 6.72
C PHE A 561 4.34 -2.76 6.33
N THR A 562 5.26 -3.62 5.88
CA THR A 562 5.12 -5.09 5.74
C THR A 562 6.42 -5.81 6.10
N GLY A 563 6.34 -7.11 6.38
CA GLY A 563 7.48 -7.88 6.89
C GLY A 563 8.67 -7.95 5.92
N LYS A 564 8.42 -8.37 4.68
CA LYS A 564 9.46 -8.63 3.66
C LYS A 564 9.76 -7.39 2.81
N ASP A 565 10.95 -7.32 2.20
CA ASP A 565 11.35 -6.30 1.20
C ASP A 565 10.21 -6.02 0.21
N ASP A 566 9.70 -4.78 0.17
CA ASP A 566 8.51 -4.39 -0.59
C ASP A 566 8.80 -3.13 -1.42
N ARG A 567 9.71 -3.28 -2.39
CA ARG A 567 10.11 -2.17 -3.26
C ARG A 567 9.06 -1.89 -4.34
N GLY A 568 8.46 -0.70 -4.25
CA GLY A 568 7.60 -0.11 -5.27
C GLY A 568 8.22 1.19 -5.79
N GLY A 569 8.97 1.11 -6.89
CA GLY A 569 9.78 2.23 -7.39
C GLY A 569 10.93 2.54 -6.43
N GLU A 570 11.09 3.81 -6.05
CA GLU A 570 12.13 4.27 -5.11
C GLU A 570 11.81 3.99 -3.64
N ARG A 571 10.55 3.65 -3.32
CA ARG A 571 10.08 3.43 -1.94
C ARG A 571 10.06 1.96 -1.58
N ASN A 572 10.33 1.68 -0.31
CA ASN A 572 10.26 0.36 0.29
C ASN A 572 9.51 0.42 1.63
N PHE A 573 8.62 -0.54 1.86
CA PHE A 573 7.86 -0.67 3.12
C PHE A 573 8.32 -1.86 3.98
N GLY A 574 9.30 -2.63 3.50
CA GLY A 574 9.79 -3.83 4.16
C GLY A 574 10.48 -3.53 5.49
N MET A 575 10.26 -4.41 6.47
CA MET A 575 10.96 -4.44 7.76
C MET A 575 12.22 -5.34 7.70
N LEU A 576 12.35 -6.15 6.65
CA LEU A 576 13.56 -6.85 6.24
C LEU A 576 14.08 -6.22 4.93
N ASP A 577 15.39 -6.22 4.74
CA ASP A 577 15.99 -5.81 3.47
C ASP A 577 15.90 -6.92 2.39
N ARG A 578 16.41 -6.62 1.20
CA ARG A 578 16.44 -7.54 0.05
C ARG A 578 17.18 -8.86 0.29
N ASN A 579 18.03 -8.93 1.31
CA ASN A 579 18.83 -10.09 1.70
C ASN A 579 18.25 -10.78 2.94
N ASP A 580 17.01 -10.46 3.31
CA ASP A 580 16.29 -10.94 4.49
C ASP A 580 16.86 -10.48 5.84
N ALA A 581 17.81 -9.53 5.84
CA ALA A 581 18.38 -9.02 7.08
C ALA A 581 17.42 -8.01 7.74
N PRO A 582 17.23 -8.07 9.07
CA PRO A 582 16.30 -7.20 9.75
C PRO A 582 16.72 -5.73 9.69
N LEU A 583 15.73 -4.85 9.59
CA LEU A 583 15.86 -3.42 9.87
C LEU A 583 15.51 -3.15 11.34
N ARG A 584 15.75 -1.92 11.82
CA ARG A 584 15.40 -1.53 13.19
C ARG A 584 13.90 -1.66 13.47
N SER A 585 13.05 -1.47 12.45
CA SER A 585 11.61 -1.67 12.58
C SER A 585 11.25 -3.12 12.92
N MET A 586 11.89 -4.11 12.31
CA MET A 586 11.71 -5.52 12.67
C MET A 586 12.22 -5.81 14.07
N ALA A 587 13.38 -5.28 14.44
CA ALA A 587 13.93 -5.48 15.78
C ALA A 587 13.04 -4.90 16.88
N ALA A 588 12.57 -3.66 16.69
CA ALA A 588 11.69 -2.98 17.64
C ALA A 588 10.33 -3.69 17.78
N TYR A 589 9.73 -4.11 16.66
CA TYR A 589 8.47 -4.83 16.69
C TYR A 589 8.61 -6.24 17.28
N ALA A 590 9.72 -6.96 17.00
CA ALA A 590 10.01 -8.27 17.59
C ALA A 590 10.18 -8.21 19.11
N TYR A 591 10.56 -7.06 19.67
CA TYR A 591 10.67 -6.87 21.12
C TYR A 591 9.30 -6.64 21.80
N LEU A 592 8.33 -6.02 21.11
CA LEU A 592 7.04 -5.63 21.70
C LEU A 592 6.27 -6.77 22.41
N PRO A 593 6.21 -8.01 21.90
CA PRO A 593 5.56 -9.10 22.62
C PRO A 593 6.16 -9.35 24.01
N ARG A 594 7.48 -9.21 24.18
CA ARG A 594 8.12 -9.34 25.50
C ARG A 594 7.72 -8.20 26.45
N ALA A 595 7.57 -7.00 25.90
CA ALA A 595 7.18 -5.82 26.67
C ALA A 595 5.69 -5.82 27.04
N LEU A 596 4.79 -6.28 26.16
CA LEU A 596 3.36 -5.99 26.28
C LEU A 596 2.46 -7.21 26.31
N ALA A 597 2.91 -8.40 25.91
CA ALA A 597 2.01 -9.55 25.80
C ALA A 597 1.31 -9.86 27.12
N HIS A 598 -0.01 -10.05 27.05
CA HIS A 598 -0.88 -10.36 28.19
C HIS A 598 -0.94 -9.26 29.28
N ARG A 599 -0.45 -8.04 28.99
CA ARG A 599 -0.62 -6.86 29.85
C ARG A 599 -1.78 -6.01 29.37
N GLU A 600 -2.59 -5.54 30.32
CA GLU A 600 -3.75 -4.66 30.07
C GLU A 600 -3.37 -3.20 30.28
N TYR A 601 -3.99 -2.30 29.52
CA TYR A 601 -3.79 -0.86 29.67
C TYR A 601 -4.43 -0.37 30.97
N VAL A 602 -3.69 0.42 31.76
CA VAL A 602 -4.15 0.90 33.08
C VAL A 602 -4.13 2.41 33.26
N GLY A 603 -3.70 3.17 32.25
CA GLY A 603 -3.66 4.62 32.28
C GLY A 603 -2.37 5.17 31.68
N ASP A 604 -2.16 6.46 31.87
CA ASP A 604 -0.98 7.18 31.37
C ASP A 604 -0.05 7.57 32.52
N LEU A 605 1.26 7.48 32.29
CA LEU A 605 2.25 8.00 33.22
C LEU A 605 2.22 9.54 33.18
N LYS A 606 2.09 10.18 34.34
CA LYS A 606 2.16 11.63 34.51
C LYS A 606 3.61 12.10 34.33
N ILE A 607 3.98 12.43 33.09
CA ILE A 607 5.33 12.87 32.73
C ILE A 607 5.27 13.89 31.58
N GLY A 608 6.14 14.90 31.63
CA GLY A 608 6.31 15.88 30.55
C GLY A 608 7.34 15.44 29.51
N GLY A 609 7.40 16.15 28.37
CA GLY A 609 8.41 15.91 27.33
C GLY A 609 8.15 14.70 26.43
N VAL A 610 6.95 14.11 26.49
CA VAL A 610 6.53 12.99 25.64
C VAL A 610 5.21 13.28 24.96
N MET A 611 5.01 12.71 23.77
CA MET A 611 3.76 12.76 23.04
C MET A 611 2.74 11.75 23.57
N ARG A 612 3.20 10.57 24.01
CA ARG A 612 2.38 9.50 24.61
C ARG A 612 3.12 8.79 25.73
N SER A 613 2.40 8.40 26.77
CA SER A 613 2.95 7.77 27.99
C SER A 613 2.11 6.59 28.50
N ARG A 614 1.72 5.67 27.61
CA ARG A 614 0.78 4.57 27.92
C ARG A 614 1.38 3.55 28.87
N VAL A 615 0.62 3.09 29.88
CA VAL A 615 1.06 2.10 30.87
C VAL A 615 0.25 0.82 30.77
N PHE A 616 0.95 -0.32 30.85
CA PHE A 616 0.35 -1.65 30.82
C PHE A 616 0.83 -2.52 31.98
N THR A 617 -0.01 -3.41 32.52
CA THR A 617 0.36 -4.35 33.59
C THR A 617 -0.36 -5.70 33.46
N ASP A 618 0.27 -6.76 33.98
CA ASP A 618 -0.35 -8.08 34.22
C ASP A 618 -0.70 -8.30 35.70
N GLY A 619 -0.57 -7.25 36.52
CA GLY A 619 -0.73 -7.28 37.98
C GLY A 619 0.55 -7.64 38.76
N ARG A 620 1.60 -8.15 38.10
CA ARG A 620 2.90 -8.46 38.74
C ARG A 620 3.92 -7.36 38.49
N ASP A 621 4.06 -6.92 37.25
CA ASP A 621 4.88 -5.79 36.87
C ASP A 621 4.12 -4.83 35.94
N ALA A 622 4.63 -3.60 35.84
CA ALA A 622 4.09 -2.59 34.95
C ALA A 622 5.17 -2.10 33.98
N VAL A 623 4.74 -1.76 32.77
CA VAL A 623 5.59 -1.14 31.75
C VAL A 623 4.96 0.18 31.30
N ALA A 624 5.71 1.27 31.44
CA ALA A 624 5.37 2.55 30.84
C ALA A 624 6.07 2.71 29.49
N CYS A 625 5.29 2.90 28.45
CA CYS A 625 5.73 3.10 27.07
C CYS A 625 5.74 4.58 26.75
N LEU A 626 6.93 5.16 26.60
CA LEU A 626 7.12 6.60 26.44
C LEU A 626 7.57 6.93 25.03
N TYR A 627 6.73 7.63 24.26
CA TYR A 627 7.03 8.05 22.89
C TYR A 627 7.19 9.58 22.82
N ALA A 628 8.31 10.04 22.26
CA ALA A 628 8.64 11.47 22.25
C ALA A 628 8.05 12.27 21.09
N GLY A 629 7.66 11.64 19.97
CA GLY A 629 7.06 12.34 18.82
C GLY A 629 8.01 13.19 17.97
N GLY A 630 9.24 13.45 18.42
CA GLY A 630 10.22 14.25 17.68
C GLY A 630 11.49 14.54 18.46
N GLU A 631 11.42 15.47 19.42
CA GLU A 631 12.56 15.90 20.24
C GLU A 631 13.12 14.72 21.06
N ARG A 632 14.44 14.51 20.97
CA ARG A 632 15.14 13.33 21.53
C ARG A 632 16.02 13.68 22.72
N SER A 633 15.56 14.61 23.55
CA SER A 633 16.26 14.99 24.77
C SER A 633 16.09 13.90 25.84
N PRO A 634 17.11 13.65 26.67
CA PRO A 634 16.93 12.78 27.83
C PRO A 634 15.73 13.21 28.67
N LEU A 635 14.89 12.25 29.05
CA LEU A 635 13.69 12.52 29.83
C LEU A 635 13.99 12.49 31.32
N LYS A 636 13.52 13.51 32.04
CA LYS A 636 13.54 13.54 33.49
C LYS A 636 12.38 12.72 34.04
N LEU A 637 12.72 11.69 34.81
CA LEU A 637 11.75 10.85 35.48
C LEU A 637 11.10 11.58 36.66
N PRO A 638 9.82 11.30 36.97
CA PRO A 638 9.17 11.79 38.18
C PRO A 638 9.98 11.47 39.44
N GLU A 639 10.05 12.42 40.37
CA GLU A 639 10.77 12.24 41.63
C GLU A 639 10.15 11.11 42.46
N GLY A 640 10.99 10.22 42.99
CA GLY A 640 10.58 9.06 43.79
C GLY A 640 10.08 7.85 42.97
N LEU A 641 9.96 7.95 41.64
CA LEU A 641 9.57 6.81 40.82
C LEU A 641 10.74 5.81 40.71
N GLU A 642 10.56 4.62 41.28
CA GLU A 642 11.53 3.54 41.19
C GLU A 642 11.44 2.80 39.85
N ILE A 643 12.55 2.75 39.13
CA ILE A 643 12.67 2.05 37.85
C ILE A 643 13.43 0.74 38.06
N LEU A 644 12.78 -0.39 37.77
CA LEU A 644 13.41 -1.71 37.81
C LEU A 644 14.34 -1.92 36.61
N LYS A 645 13.91 -1.44 35.44
CA LYS A 645 14.66 -1.53 34.19
C LYS A 645 14.18 -0.48 33.20
N ALA A 646 15.11 0.15 32.48
CA ALA A 646 14.80 0.90 31.27
C ALA A 646 15.28 0.13 30.04
N ALA A 647 14.48 0.11 28.97
CA ALA A 647 14.84 -0.53 27.71
C ALA A 647 14.61 0.39 26.51
N GLY A 648 15.50 0.29 25.52
CA GLY A 648 15.37 0.98 24.24
C GLY A 648 14.38 0.28 23.32
N ALA A 649 14.22 0.80 22.10
CA ALA A 649 13.22 0.30 21.15
C ALA A 649 13.37 -1.20 20.82
N ASP A 650 14.61 -1.67 20.75
CA ASP A 650 15.03 -3.05 20.44
C ASP A 650 15.20 -3.96 21.68
N GLY A 651 14.87 -3.46 22.87
CA GLY A 651 14.92 -4.20 24.12
C GLY A 651 16.27 -4.26 24.83
N ARG A 652 17.30 -3.59 24.29
CA ARG A 652 18.58 -3.39 25.00
C ARG A 652 18.36 -2.60 26.29
N THR A 653 19.17 -2.84 27.31
CA THR A 653 19.06 -2.12 28.58
C THR A 653 19.64 -0.72 28.43
N LEU A 654 18.90 0.29 28.88
CA LEU A 654 19.35 1.69 28.95
C LEU A 654 19.77 2.03 30.38
N GLU A 655 20.81 2.85 30.50
CA GLU A 655 21.27 3.33 31.80
C GLU A 655 20.50 4.60 32.19
N VAL A 656 19.95 4.60 33.41
CA VAL A 656 19.31 5.79 34.00
C VAL A 656 20.35 6.47 34.88
N ARG A 657 20.69 7.74 34.58
CA ARG A 657 21.68 8.53 35.33
C ARG A 657 21.03 9.79 35.87
N ASP A 658 21.17 10.06 37.16
CA ASP A 658 20.61 11.25 37.83
C ASP A 658 19.09 11.45 37.56
N GLY A 659 18.36 10.34 37.44
CA GLY A 659 16.93 10.34 37.09
C GLY A 659 16.62 10.77 35.65
N LEU A 660 17.62 10.76 34.75
CA LEU A 660 17.45 10.99 33.32
C LEU A 660 17.55 9.66 32.57
N VAL A 661 16.63 9.43 31.64
CA VAL A 661 16.66 8.30 30.72
C VAL A 661 16.89 8.78 29.27
N PRO A 662 17.80 8.15 28.50
CA PRO A 662 18.03 8.51 27.10
C PRO A 662 16.78 8.34 26.24
N MET A 663 16.58 9.21 25.23
CA MET A 663 15.42 9.17 24.31
C MET A 663 15.84 9.19 22.83
N ASP A 664 17.08 8.79 22.53
CA ASP A 664 17.67 8.81 21.18
C ASP A 664 16.91 7.93 20.17
N ASP A 665 16.25 6.89 20.68
CA ASP A 665 15.44 5.96 19.90
C ASP A 665 14.07 6.53 19.55
N GLY A 666 13.64 7.62 20.20
CA GLY A 666 12.31 8.20 20.10
C GLY A 666 11.23 7.45 20.91
N ILE A 667 11.56 6.27 21.45
CA ILE A 667 10.72 5.50 22.36
C ILE A 667 11.54 4.80 23.45
N VAL A 668 10.99 4.71 24.65
CA VAL A 668 11.57 3.99 25.80
C VAL A 668 10.50 3.17 26.52
N TYR A 669 10.90 2.01 27.04
CA TYR A 669 10.09 1.19 27.95
C TYR A 669 10.66 1.25 29.36
N LEU A 670 9.84 1.67 30.33
CA LEU A 670 10.21 1.70 31.75
C LEU A 670 9.46 0.61 32.50
N TYR A 671 10.18 -0.37 33.02
CA TYR A 671 9.63 -1.42 33.87
C TYR A 671 9.66 -0.96 35.33
N CYS A 672 8.51 -1.02 35.98
CA CYS A 672 8.28 -0.54 37.33
C CYS A 672 7.52 -1.59 38.14
N ASP A 673 7.61 -1.50 39.47
CA ASP A 673 6.67 -2.19 40.34
C ASP A 673 5.26 -1.61 40.16
N THR A 674 4.26 -2.47 40.05
CA THR A 674 2.87 -2.05 39.77
C THR A 674 2.32 -1.14 40.85
N PHE A 675 2.59 -1.40 42.14
CA PHE A 675 2.08 -0.59 43.24
C PHE A 675 2.85 0.72 43.38
N GLY A 676 4.17 0.69 43.18
CA GLY A 676 5.03 1.87 43.18
C GLY A 676 4.67 2.88 42.09
N LEU A 677 4.12 2.42 40.96
CA LEU A 677 3.72 3.28 39.84
C LEU A 677 2.38 4.00 40.06
N LEU A 678 1.47 3.44 40.89
CA LEU A 678 0.09 3.96 41.07
C LEU A 678 -0.01 5.47 41.35
N PRO A 679 0.82 6.08 42.23
CA PRO A 679 0.75 7.52 42.52
C PRO A 679 1.05 8.40 41.31
N TYR A 680 1.71 7.85 40.29
CA TYR A 680 2.15 8.55 39.09
C TYR A 680 1.23 8.33 37.88
N LEU A 681 0.14 7.58 38.04
CA LEU A 681 -0.80 7.29 36.95
C LEU A 681 -1.93 8.32 36.84
N GLU A 682 -2.30 8.62 35.60
CA GLU A 682 -3.59 9.18 35.22
C GLU A 682 -4.45 8.06 34.64
N VAL A 683 -5.54 7.73 35.34
CA VAL A 683 -6.37 6.56 35.03
C VAL A 683 -7.68 6.91 34.35
N GLU A 684 -8.11 8.18 34.40
CA GLU A 684 -9.31 8.65 33.73
C GLU A 684 -8.91 9.48 32.50
N THR A 685 -8.52 8.77 31.44
CA THR A 685 -8.10 9.34 30.16
C THR A 685 -9.12 9.03 29.05
N PRO A 686 -9.17 9.82 27.97
CA PRO A 686 -9.99 9.48 26.79
C PRO A 686 -9.66 8.08 26.24
N ALA A 687 -8.37 7.69 26.22
CA ALA A 687 -7.97 6.35 25.85
C ALA A 687 -8.56 5.27 26.75
N MET A 688 -8.62 5.48 28.07
CA MET A 688 -9.22 4.52 29.00
C MET A 688 -10.72 4.33 28.74
N GLU A 689 -11.45 5.37 28.36
CA GLU A 689 -12.85 5.24 27.97
C GLU A 689 -13.03 4.36 26.72
N LEU A 690 -12.18 4.56 25.72
CA LEU A 690 -12.17 3.76 24.48
C LEU A 690 -11.76 2.32 24.74
N TYR A 691 -10.73 2.11 25.57
CA TYR A 691 -10.28 0.81 26.03
C TYR A 691 -11.41 0.05 26.75
N ARG A 692 -12.04 0.67 27.75
CA ARG A 692 -13.15 0.06 28.51
C ARG A 692 -14.33 -0.27 27.60
N LEU A 693 -14.65 0.58 26.62
CA LEU A 693 -15.68 0.30 25.61
C LEU A 693 -15.36 -0.95 24.80
N ALA A 694 -14.13 -1.08 24.31
CA ALA A 694 -13.70 -2.24 23.52
C ALA A 694 -13.65 -3.52 24.35
N ARG A 695 -13.08 -3.47 25.56
CA ARG A 695 -13.01 -4.62 26.48
C ARG A 695 -14.38 -5.05 27.01
N GLY A 696 -15.32 -4.13 27.09
CA GLY A 696 -16.72 -4.40 27.45
C GLY A 696 -17.55 -5.00 26.33
N PHE A 697 -17.02 -5.10 25.10
CA PHE A 697 -17.75 -5.67 23.97
C PHE A 697 -18.11 -7.13 24.22
N LYS A 698 -19.38 -7.47 23.97
CA LYS A 698 -19.89 -8.83 24.06
C LYS A 698 -20.15 -9.35 22.64
N PRO A 699 -19.39 -10.34 22.16
CA PRO A 699 -19.66 -10.96 20.88
C PRO A 699 -21.11 -11.45 20.81
N ALA A 700 -21.78 -11.12 19.70
CA ALA A 700 -23.10 -11.65 19.37
C ALA A 700 -23.03 -12.29 17.99
N ALA A 701 -23.84 -13.33 17.80
CA ALA A 701 -23.95 -14.02 16.52
C ALA A 701 -24.27 -13.03 15.39
N ARG A 702 -23.65 -13.25 14.23
CA ARG A 702 -23.92 -12.47 13.01
C ARG A 702 -25.40 -12.57 12.65
N ALA A 703 -25.97 -11.49 12.15
CA ALA A 703 -27.38 -11.43 11.77
C ALA A 703 -27.70 -12.44 10.65
N ALA A 704 -26.79 -12.58 9.67
CA ALA A 704 -26.74 -13.66 8.69
C ALA A 704 -28.12 -13.97 8.08
N LYS A 705 -28.81 -12.90 7.67
CA LYS A 705 -30.20 -12.97 7.24
C LYS A 705 -30.31 -13.75 5.92
N PRO A 706 -31.36 -14.57 5.74
CA PRO A 706 -31.47 -15.46 4.57
C PRO A 706 -31.53 -14.72 3.24
N VAL A 707 -31.97 -13.45 3.24
CA VAL A 707 -32.03 -12.60 2.07
C VAL A 707 -31.07 -11.42 2.19
N VAL A 708 -30.32 -11.15 1.12
CA VAL A 708 -29.38 -10.02 1.02
C VAL A 708 -29.81 -9.06 -0.08
N ILE A 709 -29.95 -7.78 0.29
CA ILE A 709 -30.25 -6.69 -0.65
C ILE A 709 -28.94 -6.25 -1.31
N GLN A 710 -28.91 -6.21 -2.64
CA GLN A 710 -27.74 -5.86 -3.46
C GLN A 710 -28.06 -4.69 -4.39
N PRO A 711 -27.14 -3.72 -4.58
CA PRO A 711 -27.25 -2.72 -5.64
C PRO A 711 -27.26 -3.39 -7.02
N GLY A 712 -28.30 -3.12 -7.82
CA GLY A 712 -28.43 -3.65 -9.19
C GLY A 712 -28.36 -2.59 -10.28
N TYR A 713 -28.34 -1.31 -9.93
CA TYR A 713 -28.33 -0.19 -10.87
C TYR A 713 -26.95 0.00 -11.52
N GLU A 714 -26.94 0.49 -12.76
CA GLU A 714 -25.68 0.85 -13.43
C GLU A 714 -25.18 2.20 -12.93
N LEU A 715 -23.86 2.32 -12.78
CA LEU A 715 -23.20 3.56 -12.40
C LEU A 715 -22.79 4.42 -13.60
N ASP A 716 -22.91 3.89 -14.82
CA ASP A 716 -22.64 4.67 -16.04
C ASP A 716 -23.62 5.85 -16.11
N GLY A 717 -23.07 7.06 -16.17
CA GLY A 717 -23.83 8.31 -16.12
C GLY A 717 -24.24 8.79 -14.71
N MET A 718 -23.96 8.02 -13.64
CA MET A 718 -24.11 8.51 -12.26
C MET A 718 -22.84 9.19 -11.77
N LEU A 719 -23.00 10.24 -10.97
CA LEU A 719 -21.90 10.89 -10.27
C LEU A 719 -21.79 10.26 -8.88
N TYR A 720 -20.67 9.60 -8.60
CA TYR A 720 -20.44 8.89 -7.35
C TYR A 720 -18.99 9.04 -6.89
N ASP A 721 -18.82 8.89 -5.58
CA ASP A 721 -17.56 8.67 -4.91
C ASP A 721 -17.79 7.69 -3.76
N ARG A 722 -16.73 7.34 -3.03
CA ARG A 722 -16.81 6.40 -1.91
C ARG A 722 -17.80 6.80 -0.81
N PHE A 723 -18.19 8.08 -0.74
CA PHE A 723 -19.12 8.59 0.26
C PHE A 723 -20.59 8.49 -0.20
N GLY A 724 -20.84 8.31 -1.50
CA GLY A 724 -22.20 8.17 -2.05
C GLY A 724 -22.36 8.79 -3.43
N TYR A 725 -23.60 9.14 -3.78
CA TYR A 725 -23.97 9.73 -5.07
C TYR A 725 -24.15 11.24 -4.99
N ARG A 726 -23.78 11.93 -6.07
CA ARG A 726 -24.19 13.30 -6.35
C ARG A 726 -25.44 13.26 -7.22
N VAL A 727 -26.53 13.83 -6.73
CA VAL A 727 -27.83 13.84 -7.42
C VAL A 727 -28.23 15.27 -7.77
N LYS A 728 -28.72 15.50 -8.99
CA LYS A 728 -29.12 16.85 -9.39
C LYS A 728 -30.47 17.20 -8.75
N ASN A 729 -30.56 18.41 -8.21
CA ASN A 729 -31.79 18.88 -7.56
C ASN A 729 -33.01 18.86 -8.50
N GLY A 730 -34.13 18.36 -8.00
CA GLY A 730 -35.39 18.23 -8.73
C GLY A 730 -35.45 17.05 -9.71
N GLU A 731 -34.33 16.36 -9.96
CA GLU A 731 -34.33 15.19 -10.84
C GLU A 731 -34.88 13.95 -10.16
N THR A 732 -35.47 13.08 -10.97
CA THR A 732 -35.99 11.78 -10.55
C THR A 732 -34.98 10.72 -10.95
N VAL A 733 -34.45 10.00 -9.98
CA VAL A 733 -33.44 8.95 -10.19
C VAL A 733 -34.08 7.58 -10.01
N LEU A 734 -33.76 6.69 -10.94
CA LEU A 734 -34.17 5.28 -10.91
C LEU A 734 -33.13 4.49 -10.14
N PHE A 735 -33.57 3.76 -9.11
CA PHE A 735 -32.75 2.77 -8.43
C PHE A 735 -33.33 1.38 -8.66
N LYS A 736 -32.44 0.41 -8.78
CA LYS A 736 -32.76 -1.02 -8.87
C LYS A 736 -31.94 -1.78 -7.84
N VAL A 737 -32.60 -2.60 -7.03
CA VAL A 737 -31.94 -3.52 -6.12
C VAL A 737 -32.39 -4.96 -6.37
N PHE A 738 -31.56 -5.91 -5.99
CA PHE A 738 -31.89 -7.33 -5.98
C PHE A 738 -32.01 -7.83 -4.55
N PHE A 739 -33.06 -8.58 -4.26
CA PHE A 739 -33.19 -9.37 -3.03
C PHE A 739 -32.72 -10.79 -3.36
N ASN A 740 -31.54 -11.16 -2.87
CA ASN A 740 -30.91 -12.46 -3.12
C ASN A 740 -31.26 -13.43 -2.00
N ASN A 741 -31.94 -14.55 -2.29
CA ASN A 741 -32.19 -15.59 -1.29
C ASN A 741 -31.04 -16.61 -1.27
N LEU A 742 -30.23 -16.56 -0.22
CA LEU A 742 -29.07 -17.45 -0.04
C LEU A 742 -29.43 -18.76 0.68
N SER A 743 -30.65 -18.88 1.21
CA SER A 743 -31.12 -20.05 1.95
C SER A 743 -31.59 -21.19 1.03
N ASP A 744 -31.90 -22.33 1.64
CA ASP A 744 -32.42 -23.55 1.00
C ASP A 744 -33.95 -23.58 0.93
N LYS A 745 -34.63 -22.51 1.39
CA LYS A 745 -36.10 -22.41 1.45
C LYS A 745 -36.59 -21.18 0.73
N GLU A 746 -37.83 -21.23 0.26
CA GLU A 746 -38.52 -20.04 -0.23
C GLU A 746 -38.66 -19.02 0.90
N VAL A 747 -38.42 -17.75 0.60
CA VAL A 747 -38.53 -16.65 1.56
C VAL A 747 -39.35 -15.53 0.96
N THR A 748 -40.38 -15.10 1.69
CA THR A 748 -41.18 -13.92 1.36
C THR A 748 -40.53 -12.67 1.94
N VAL A 749 -40.29 -11.65 1.11
CA VAL A 749 -39.92 -10.30 1.55
C VAL A 749 -41.03 -9.30 1.21
N GLU A 750 -41.17 -8.27 2.04
CA GLU A 750 -42.07 -7.13 1.83
C GLU A 750 -41.22 -5.85 1.76
N PRO A 751 -40.71 -5.48 0.57
CA PRO A 751 -39.81 -4.34 0.40
C PRO A 751 -40.45 -3.02 0.81
N TYR A 752 -39.69 -2.14 1.44
CA TYR A 752 -40.09 -0.76 1.67
C TYR A 752 -38.89 0.21 1.68
N LEU A 753 -39.20 1.48 1.43
CA LEU A 753 -38.24 2.58 1.50
C LEU A 753 -38.42 3.35 2.81
N ASN A 754 -37.32 3.63 3.50
CA ASN A 754 -37.27 4.61 4.58
C ASN A 754 -36.67 5.90 4.04
N LEU A 755 -37.53 6.87 3.71
CA LEU A 755 -37.16 8.12 3.07
C LEU A 755 -37.16 9.27 4.09
N PRO A 756 -36.05 10.03 4.22
CA PRO A 756 -36.03 11.24 5.04
C PRO A 756 -36.80 12.38 4.37
N ALA A 757 -37.02 13.46 5.12
CA ALA A 757 -37.55 14.70 4.56
C ALA A 757 -36.70 15.17 3.37
N GLY A 758 -37.36 15.64 2.30
CA GLY A 758 -36.70 16.06 1.07
C GLY A 758 -36.42 14.97 0.04
N ILE A 759 -36.67 13.68 0.35
CA ILE A 759 -36.63 12.59 -0.64
C ILE A 759 -38.02 11.99 -0.78
N ARG A 760 -38.55 11.92 -2.00
CA ARG A 760 -39.94 11.46 -2.25
C ARG A 760 -39.97 10.31 -3.24
N TYR A 761 -40.73 9.28 -2.91
CA TYR A 761 -41.06 8.19 -3.83
C TYR A 761 -41.93 8.73 -4.97
N ILE A 762 -41.65 8.28 -6.20
CA ILE A 762 -42.45 8.59 -7.38
C ILE A 762 -43.10 7.29 -7.88
N GLU A 763 -44.41 7.20 -7.71
CA GLU A 763 -45.22 6.08 -8.18
C GLU A 763 -45.36 6.11 -9.70
N GLU A 764 -45.19 4.95 -10.34
CA GLU A 764 -45.45 4.79 -11.78
C GLU A 764 -46.90 4.35 -11.94
N LYS A 765 -47.79 5.28 -12.30
CA LYS A 765 -49.17 4.92 -12.67
C LYS A 765 -49.14 4.19 -14.01
N LYS A 766 -49.46 2.89 -14.03
CA LYS A 766 -49.82 2.21 -15.28
C LYS A 766 -51.21 2.71 -15.73
N PRO A 767 -51.40 3.09 -17.01
CA PRO A 767 -52.69 3.60 -17.51
C PRO A 767 -53.89 2.66 -17.32
N GLU A 768 -53.65 1.36 -17.14
CA GLU A 768 -54.69 0.33 -17.05
C GLU A 768 -55.28 0.17 -15.64
N GLU A 769 -54.60 0.65 -14.60
CA GLU A 769 -55.00 0.50 -13.18
C GLU A 769 -55.93 1.63 -12.67
N GLU A 770 -56.19 2.65 -13.48
CA GLU A 770 -57.08 3.77 -13.10
C GLU A 770 -58.57 3.40 -13.01
N LYS A 771 -58.97 2.20 -13.47
CA LYS A 771 -60.37 1.78 -13.45
C LYS A 771 -60.86 1.11 -12.16
N ASP A 772 -59.96 0.72 -11.24
CA ASP A 772 -60.31 -0.01 -10.01
C ASP A 772 -59.76 0.63 -8.72
N ALA A 773 -59.86 1.96 -8.61
CA ALA A 773 -59.38 2.77 -7.48
C ALA A 773 -60.17 2.60 -6.14
N LYS A 774 -60.70 1.40 -5.86
CA LYS A 774 -61.33 1.05 -4.57
C LYS A 774 -60.74 -0.17 -3.86
N LYS A 775 -59.68 -0.82 -4.40
CA LYS A 775 -58.90 -1.78 -3.61
C LYS A 775 -57.83 -1.05 -2.80
N LYS A 776 -57.84 -1.27 -1.49
CA LYS A 776 -56.75 -0.92 -0.56
C LYS A 776 -55.44 -1.39 -1.21
N ALA A 777 -54.49 -0.49 -1.48
CA ALA A 777 -53.23 -0.86 -2.13
C ALA A 777 -52.59 -2.05 -1.40
N GLU A 778 -52.65 -3.24 -2.00
CA GLU A 778 -52.03 -4.43 -1.45
C GLU A 778 -50.52 -4.20 -1.45
N ARG A 779 -49.88 -4.50 -0.32
CA ARG A 779 -48.44 -4.28 -0.19
C ARG A 779 -47.70 -5.27 -1.09
N LEU A 780 -46.66 -4.79 -1.77
CA LEU A 780 -45.81 -5.65 -2.61
C LEU A 780 -45.13 -6.72 -1.75
N LYS A 781 -45.38 -7.98 -2.09
CA LYS A 781 -44.68 -9.14 -1.54
C LYS A 781 -43.93 -9.84 -2.66
N LEU A 782 -42.70 -10.26 -2.38
CA LEU A 782 -41.87 -11.01 -3.31
C LEU A 782 -41.54 -12.35 -2.65
N ASP A 783 -42.06 -13.44 -3.22
CA ASP A 783 -41.68 -14.80 -2.84
C ASP A 783 -40.45 -15.20 -3.67
N ILE A 784 -39.34 -15.48 -2.99
CA ILE A 784 -38.04 -15.70 -3.62
C ILE A 784 -37.63 -17.14 -3.42
N LEU A 785 -37.52 -17.90 -4.50
CA LEU A 785 -37.11 -19.30 -4.47
C LEU A 785 -35.67 -19.46 -3.95
N PRO A 786 -35.31 -20.63 -3.38
CA PRO A 786 -33.95 -20.92 -2.93
C PRO A 786 -32.89 -20.66 -3.99
N GLY A 787 -31.81 -19.94 -3.66
CA GLY A 787 -30.71 -19.69 -4.58
C GLY A 787 -31.07 -18.81 -5.79
N THR A 788 -32.16 -18.04 -5.71
CA THR A 788 -32.59 -17.09 -6.75
C THR A 788 -32.63 -15.66 -6.21
N GLN A 789 -32.96 -14.71 -7.10
CA GLN A 789 -33.12 -13.30 -6.74
C GLN A 789 -34.43 -12.73 -7.27
N ALA A 790 -34.99 -11.74 -6.58
CA ALA A 790 -36.10 -10.92 -7.06
C ALA A 790 -35.66 -9.47 -7.24
N GLU A 791 -36.17 -8.82 -8.29
CA GLU A 791 -35.87 -7.43 -8.60
C GLU A 791 -36.86 -6.48 -7.91
N TYR A 792 -36.36 -5.38 -7.36
CA TYR A 792 -37.17 -4.27 -6.88
C TYR A 792 -36.65 -2.96 -7.46
N VAL A 793 -37.50 -2.31 -8.26
CA VAL A 793 -37.20 -1.03 -8.93
C VAL A 793 -38.05 0.07 -8.31
N PHE A 794 -37.43 1.22 -8.05
CA PHE A 794 -38.13 2.37 -7.52
C PHE A 794 -37.52 3.67 -8.03
N ARG A 795 -38.34 4.74 -8.07
CA ARG A 795 -37.91 6.08 -8.46
C ARG A 795 -38.05 7.01 -7.28
N VAL A 796 -37.02 7.82 -7.03
CA VAL A 796 -37.05 8.88 -6.02
C VAL A 796 -36.74 10.22 -6.65
N ARG A 797 -37.42 11.25 -6.16
CA ARG A 797 -37.14 12.65 -6.49
C ARG A 797 -36.50 13.34 -5.29
N PHE A 798 -35.47 14.12 -5.57
CA PHE A 798 -34.74 14.90 -4.58
C PHE A 798 -35.26 16.34 -4.59
N ASP A 799 -35.79 16.77 -3.45
CA ASP A 799 -36.34 18.10 -3.25
C ASP A 799 -35.20 19.13 -3.16
N PRO A 800 -35.34 20.32 -3.79
CA PRO A 800 -34.37 21.40 -3.66
C PRO A 800 -34.05 21.85 -2.23
N SER A 801 -34.90 21.51 -1.25
CA SER A 801 -34.73 21.77 0.18
C SER A 801 -33.71 20.88 0.90
N LEU A 802 -33.23 19.79 0.27
CA LEU A 802 -32.15 18.98 0.84
C LEU A 802 -30.87 19.82 1.00
N ASP A 803 -30.18 19.64 2.12
CA ASP A 803 -28.90 20.31 2.34
C ASP A 803 -27.88 19.83 1.30
N ARG A 804 -27.28 20.79 0.60
CA ARG A 804 -26.26 20.57 -0.43
C ARG A 804 -24.89 20.31 0.17
N ARG A 805 -24.73 20.49 1.49
CA ARG A 805 -23.45 20.40 2.20
C ARG A 805 -23.20 18.99 2.70
N GLU A 806 -24.23 18.31 3.15
CA GLU A 806 -24.12 17.00 3.78
C GLU A 806 -24.69 15.88 2.90
N TYR A 807 -24.16 14.67 3.12
CA TYR A 807 -24.81 13.49 2.59
C TYR A 807 -26.03 13.17 3.43
N THR A 808 -27.16 13.02 2.76
CA THR A 808 -28.37 12.44 3.30
C THR A 808 -28.40 10.94 2.97
N THR A 809 -28.96 10.13 3.85
CA THR A 809 -29.12 8.69 3.62
C THR A 809 -30.59 8.32 3.57
N PHE A 810 -30.93 7.35 2.74
CA PHE A 810 -32.18 6.64 2.79
C PHE A 810 -31.90 5.14 2.65
N SER A 811 -32.87 4.29 2.99
CA SER A 811 -32.63 2.84 2.96
C SER A 811 -33.74 2.06 2.27
N VAL A 812 -33.35 0.96 1.64
CA VAL A 812 -34.25 -0.12 1.22
C VAL A 812 -34.18 -1.21 2.29
N ALA A 813 -35.34 -1.68 2.75
CA ALA A 813 -35.43 -2.66 3.81
C ALA A 813 -36.58 -3.64 3.57
N ASP A 814 -36.66 -4.68 4.40
CA ASP A 814 -37.70 -5.70 4.38
C ASP A 814 -38.51 -5.65 5.69
N ARG A 815 -39.85 -5.57 5.59
CA ARG A 815 -40.73 -5.54 6.78
C ARG A 815 -40.79 -6.89 7.49
N ASN A 816 -40.50 -7.99 6.80
CA ASN A 816 -40.46 -9.32 7.39
C ASN A 816 -39.15 -9.60 8.15
N SER A 817 -38.19 -8.68 8.14
CA SER A 817 -36.89 -8.82 8.81
C SER A 817 -36.06 -10.03 8.34
N ASN A 818 -36.32 -10.50 7.11
CA ASN A 818 -35.58 -11.55 6.40
C ASN A 818 -34.34 -11.00 5.70
N ALA A 819 -34.15 -9.68 5.66
CA ALA A 819 -32.96 -9.00 5.17
C ALA A 819 -32.56 -7.82 6.07
N THR A 820 -31.25 -7.60 6.25
CA THR A 820 -30.72 -6.34 6.79
C THR A 820 -30.86 -5.22 5.74
N PRO A 821 -31.06 -3.95 6.16
CA PRO A 821 -31.27 -2.85 5.22
C PRO A 821 -30.04 -2.58 4.34
N LEU A 822 -30.27 -2.07 3.14
CA LEU A 822 -29.27 -1.44 2.28
C LEU A 822 -29.43 0.07 2.38
N VAL A 823 -28.34 0.80 2.62
CA VAL A 823 -28.34 2.26 2.76
C VAL A 823 -27.72 2.89 1.53
N ILE A 824 -28.39 3.92 1.00
CA ILE A 824 -27.92 4.72 -0.13
C ILE A 824 -27.63 6.13 0.37
N ALA A 825 -26.42 6.59 0.11
CA ALA A 825 -25.94 7.91 0.45
C ALA A 825 -26.05 8.86 -0.76
N VAL A 826 -26.68 10.01 -0.58
CA VAL A 826 -26.87 11.01 -1.63
C VAL A 826 -26.51 12.40 -1.13
N LYS A 827 -25.93 13.21 -1.99
CA LYS A 827 -25.70 14.63 -1.75
C LYS A 827 -26.18 15.42 -2.97
N PRO A 828 -27.15 16.34 -2.81
CA PRO A 828 -27.67 17.08 -3.94
C PRO A 828 -26.63 18.07 -4.47
N TYR A 829 -26.64 18.30 -5.78
CA TYR A 829 -25.88 19.36 -6.42
C TYR A 829 -26.77 20.19 -7.36
N GLN A 830 -26.34 21.43 -7.62
CA GLN A 830 -26.94 22.30 -8.60
C GLN A 830 -25.84 22.86 -9.49
N VAL A 831 -26.12 22.89 -10.79
CA VAL A 831 -25.31 23.63 -11.75
C VAL A 831 -25.84 25.06 -11.80
N GLU A 832 -25.04 25.99 -11.32
CA GLU A 832 -25.24 27.42 -11.47
C GLU A 832 -24.88 27.83 -12.90
N ARG A 833 -25.73 28.66 -13.49
CA ARG A 833 -25.52 29.22 -14.82
C ARG A 833 -25.46 30.73 -14.73
N ILE A 834 -24.40 31.29 -15.27
CA ILE A 834 -24.15 32.72 -15.31
C ILE A 834 -24.11 33.18 -16.76
N ALA A 835 -24.96 34.13 -17.12
CA ALA A 835 -24.93 34.76 -18.43
C ALA A 835 -23.84 35.84 -18.48
N LEU A 836 -22.99 35.77 -19.50
CA LEU A 836 -21.96 36.76 -19.83
C LEU A 836 -22.46 37.58 -21.01
N SER A 837 -22.93 38.80 -20.75
CA SER A 837 -23.48 39.64 -21.82
C SER A 837 -22.37 40.13 -22.78
N PRO A 838 -22.48 39.89 -24.10
CA PRO A 838 -21.47 40.32 -25.06
C PRO A 838 -21.25 41.84 -25.03
N GLY A 839 -20.05 42.28 -24.70
CA GLY A 839 -19.68 43.70 -24.67
C GLY A 839 -20.19 44.47 -23.44
N ALA A 840 -20.83 43.81 -22.47
CA ALA A 840 -21.12 44.38 -21.16
C ALA A 840 -19.90 44.30 -20.22
N GLY A 841 -19.94 45.05 -19.12
CA GLY A 841 -18.97 44.92 -18.02
C GLY A 841 -19.03 43.54 -17.34
N PRO A 842 -18.13 43.27 -16.38
CA PRO A 842 -18.11 42.01 -15.66
C PRO A 842 -19.40 41.76 -14.88
N THR A 843 -19.69 40.49 -14.62
CA THR A 843 -20.80 40.06 -13.77
C THR A 843 -20.69 40.66 -12.37
N ASP A 844 -21.77 40.52 -11.58
CA ASP A 844 -21.68 40.68 -10.13
C ASP A 844 -20.64 39.72 -9.54
N TRP A 845 -20.12 40.09 -8.37
CA TRP A 845 -19.20 39.25 -7.60
C TRP A 845 -19.92 38.01 -7.06
N ILE A 846 -19.35 36.85 -7.34
CA ILE A 846 -19.80 35.55 -6.87
C ILE A 846 -18.89 35.14 -5.72
N ASP A 847 -19.44 35.12 -4.52
CA ASP A 847 -18.75 34.73 -3.29
C ASP A 847 -18.90 33.22 -3.04
N PHE A 848 -17.76 32.53 -2.94
CA PHE A 848 -17.66 31.11 -2.63
C PHE A 848 -16.75 30.86 -1.42
N SER A 849 -16.71 31.83 -0.49
CA SER A 849 -15.95 31.77 0.77
C SER A 849 -16.60 30.92 1.85
N ARG A 850 -17.64 30.15 1.51
CA ARG A 850 -18.44 29.45 2.51
C ARG A 850 -17.67 28.23 3.02
N PRO A 851 -17.81 27.85 4.30
CA PRO A 851 -17.18 26.63 4.81
C PRO A 851 -17.49 25.35 4.01
N ALA A 852 -18.63 25.32 3.32
CA ALA A 852 -19.02 24.18 2.46
C ALA A 852 -18.19 24.05 1.17
N ASP A 853 -17.58 25.14 0.72
CA ASP A 853 -16.76 25.21 -0.49
C ASP A 853 -15.28 24.99 -0.15
N TRP A 854 -14.96 24.83 1.15
CA TRP A 854 -13.62 24.61 1.67
C TRP A 854 -13.29 23.13 1.80
N LYS A 855 -12.06 22.80 1.41
CA LYS A 855 -11.45 21.51 1.66
C LYS A 855 -10.13 21.73 2.38
N SER A 856 -10.08 21.37 3.66
CA SER A 856 -8.81 21.35 4.42
C SER A 856 -7.93 20.17 3.97
N GLU A 857 -6.63 20.41 3.93
CA GLU A 857 -5.62 19.38 3.68
C GLU A 857 -4.94 18.91 4.98
N ARG A 858 -5.23 19.56 6.11
CA ARG A 858 -4.66 19.26 7.43
C ARG A 858 -5.68 18.64 8.39
N ILE A 859 -6.80 19.35 8.62
CA ILE A 859 -7.83 18.95 9.58
C ILE A 859 -9.19 19.04 8.90
N PRO A 860 -9.90 17.92 8.65
CA PRO A 860 -11.16 17.92 7.93
C PRO A 860 -12.25 18.88 8.47
N SER A 861 -12.23 19.18 9.77
CA SER A 861 -13.18 20.08 10.44
C SER A 861 -12.76 21.56 10.50
N ALA A 862 -11.54 21.90 10.07
CA ALA A 862 -11.10 23.29 10.04
C ALA A 862 -11.84 24.07 8.94
N GLY A 863 -12.43 25.20 9.31
CA GLY A 863 -13.06 26.12 8.35
C GLY A 863 -12.03 26.80 7.44
N PRO A 864 -12.51 27.54 6.41
CA PRO A 864 -11.64 28.29 5.52
C PRO A 864 -10.83 29.34 6.29
N ASP A 865 -9.52 29.35 6.04
CA ASP A 865 -8.58 30.40 6.48
C ASP A 865 -8.52 31.58 5.49
N ILE A 866 -9.02 31.38 4.27
CA ILE A 866 -9.16 32.40 3.23
C ILE A 866 -10.63 32.70 2.90
N ARG A 867 -10.87 33.87 2.29
CA ARG A 867 -12.15 34.19 1.63
C ARG A 867 -11.92 34.50 0.17
N ALA A 868 -12.77 33.98 -0.73
CA ALA A 868 -12.62 34.18 -2.16
C ALA A 868 -13.95 34.50 -2.85
N LYS A 869 -13.86 35.44 -3.79
CA LYS A 869 -14.96 35.77 -4.71
C LYS A 869 -14.40 36.07 -6.10
N PHE A 870 -15.20 35.85 -7.12
CA PHE A 870 -14.81 36.15 -8.50
C PHE A 870 -15.92 36.82 -9.30
N ARG A 871 -15.55 37.45 -10.41
CA ARG A 871 -16.48 37.88 -11.45
C ARG A 871 -15.89 37.59 -12.83
N ALA A 872 -16.75 37.45 -13.82
CA ALA A 872 -16.36 37.06 -15.16
C ALA A 872 -16.87 38.07 -16.20
N SER A 873 -16.11 38.23 -17.29
CA SER A 873 -16.57 38.92 -18.50
C SER A 873 -16.06 38.18 -19.74
N ALA A 874 -16.73 38.39 -20.86
CA ALA A 874 -16.37 37.76 -22.11
C ALA A 874 -16.46 38.76 -23.28
N ARG A 875 -15.53 38.61 -24.22
CA ARG A 875 -15.53 39.30 -25.52
C ARG A 875 -15.17 38.29 -26.60
N LYS A 876 -15.35 38.64 -27.87
CA LYS A 876 -14.96 37.76 -29.01
C LYS A 876 -13.53 37.23 -28.88
N GLY A 877 -12.60 38.01 -28.33
CA GLY A 877 -11.20 37.61 -28.15
C GLY A 877 -10.91 36.67 -26.97
N GLY A 878 -11.83 36.45 -26.02
CA GLY A 878 -11.58 35.58 -24.86
C GLY A 878 -12.37 35.92 -23.60
N LEU A 879 -12.09 35.16 -22.54
CA LEU A 879 -12.66 35.30 -21.21
C LEU A 879 -11.72 36.10 -20.30
N ARG A 880 -12.28 36.91 -19.40
CA ARG A 880 -11.56 37.53 -18.29
C ARG A 880 -12.21 37.14 -16.97
N LEU A 881 -11.38 36.67 -16.04
CA LEU A 881 -11.77 36.38 -14.66
C LEU A 881 -11.04 37.35 -13.72
N GLU A 882 -11.78 37.97 -12.83
CA GLU A 882 -11.22 38.77 -11.74
C GLU A 882 -11.52 38.05 -10.43
N VAL A 883 -10.48 37.70 -9.68
CA VAL A 883 -10.59 36.94 -8.42
C VAL A 883 -10.01 37.77 -7.28
N GLN A 884 -10.79 37.98 -6.24
CA GLN A 884 -10.34 38.61 -5.01
C GLN A 884 -10.25 37.57 -3.90
N VAL A 885 -9.09 37.50 -3.24
CA VAL A 885 -8.81 36.61 -2.13
C VAL A 885 -8.42 37.44 -0.92
N LEU A 886 -9.03 37.19 0.23
CA LEU A 886 -8.58 37.69 1.53
C LEU A 886 -7.73 36.59 2.17
N ASP A 887 -6.45 36.88 2.37
CA ASP A 887 -5.42 35.97 2.86
C ASP A 887 -4.31 36.78 3.56
N GLU A 888 -4.04 36.44 4.82
CA GLU A 888 -3.10 37.14 5.68
C GLU A 888 -1.63 36.88 5.28
N THR A 889 -1.30 35.70 4.78
CA THR A 889 0.11 35.29 4.58
C THR A 889 0.55 35.41 3.12
N GLN A 890 -0.21 34.88 2.16
CA GLN A 890 0.20 34.73 0.74
C GLN A 890 1.62 34.15 0.57
N GLU A 891 1.71 32.83 0.60
CA GLU A 891 2.89 31.99 0.45
C GLU A 891 2.85 31.18 -0.87
N CYS A 892 3.74 31.51 -1.81
CA CYS A 892 3.89 30.73 -3.05
C CYS A 892 5.31 30.79 -3.63
N ASP A 893 6.32 30.42 -2.81
CA ASP A 893 7.72 30.31 -3.25
C ASP A 893 8.01 28.99 -4.00
N PHE A 894 7.20 28.70 -5.02
CA PHE A 894 7.37 27.55 -5.91
C PHE A 894 7.65 28.00 -7.35
N PRO A 895 8.33 27.19 -8.18
CA PRO A 895 8.33 27.36 -9.64
C PRO A 895 6.90 27.45 -10.18
N ALA A 896 6.68 28.16 -11.29
CA ALA A 896 5.34 28.36 -11.83
C ALA A 896 4.58 27.04 -12.13
N ALA A 897 5.31 26.01 -12.56
CA ALA A 897 4.81 24.64 -12.76
C ALA A 897 4.24 23.99 -11.49
N GLU A 898 4.78 24.32 -10.33
CA GLU A 898 4.42 23.76 -9.01
C GLU A 898 3.62 24.73 -8.13
N ALA A 899 3.27 25.91 -8.66
CA ALA A 899 2.57 26.96 -7.90
C ALA A 899 1.22 26.51 -7.31
N TRP A 900 0.63 25.41 -7.81
CA TRP A 900 -0.55 24.78 -7.24
C TRP A 900 -0.37 24.28 -5.79
N ARG A 901 0.88 24.17 -5.31
CA ARG A 901 1.26 23.83 -3.93
C ARG A 901 1.15 25.01 -2.96
N GLY A 902 1.21 26.24 -3.48
CA GLY A 902 1.09 27.48 -2.71
C GLY A 902 -0.20 28.24 -3.03
N ASP A 903 -0.25 29.50 -2.61
CA ASP A 903 -1.38 30.40 -2.86
C ASP A 903 -1.54 30.73 -4.34
N SER A 904 -2.62 30.21 -4.90
CA SER A 904 -2.83 30.16 -6.35
C SER A 904 -4.31 30.02 -6.71
N VAL A 905 -4.65 30.48 -7.91
CA VAL A 905 -5.95 30.30 -8.53
C VAL A 905 -5.83 29.27 -9.65
N GLN A 906 -6.54 28.15 -9.52
CA GLN A 906 -6.64 27.12 -10.55
C GLN A 906 -8.00 27.21 -11.24
N ILE A 907 -7.99 27.10 -12.58
CA ILE A 907 -9.18 27.22 -13.43
C ILE A 907 -9.25 26.01 -14.37
N ALA A 908 -10.38 25.31 -14.38
CA ALA A 908 -10.68 24.30 -15.38
C ALA A 908 -11.82 24.79 -16.27
N LEU A 909 -11.62 24.75 -17.59
CA LEU A 909 -12.60 25.20 -18.59
C LEU A 909 -12.87 24.11 -19.61
N GLN A 910 -14.13 23.98 -20.02
CA GLN A 910 -14.54 23.06 -21.07
C GLN A 910 -15.57 23.76 -21.96
N LEU A 911 -15.27 23.88 -23.25
CA LEU A 911 -16.23 24.39 -24.23
C LEU A 911 -17.39 23.40 -24.39
N ARG A 912 -18.63 23.91 -24.47
CA ARG A 912 -19.84 23.09 -24.60
C ARG A 912 -20.74 23.62 -25.70
N ARG A 913 -21.29 22.72 -26.52
CA ARG A 913 -22.35 23.04 -27.48
C ARG A 913 -23.73 23.05 -26.84
N SER A 914 -23.89 22.34 -25.73
CA SER A 914 -25.13 22.30 -24.93
C SER A 914 -24.80 21.95 -23.47
N ALA A 915 -25.76 22.10 -22.55
CA ALA A 915 -25.51 21.97 -21.11
C ALA A 915 -24.97 20.58 -20.70
N GLY A 916 -25.31 19.54 -21.46
CA GLY A 916 -24.87 18.15 -21.25
C GLY A 916 -23.79 17.66 -22.23
N ASP A 917 -23.22 18.55 -23.03
CA ASP A 917 -22.12 18.20 -23.94
C ASP A 917 -20.77 18.27 -23.20
N PHE A 918 -20.12 17.13 -23.03
CA PHE A 918 -18.81 16.99 -22.38
C PHE A 918 -17.71 16.55 -23.37
N SER A 919 -17.95 16.64 -24.69
CA SER A 919 -17.06 16.08 -25.72
C SER A 919 -15.76 16.86 -25.90
N ALA A 920 -15.72 18.14 -25.52
CA ALA A 920 -14.51 18.95 -25.63
C ALA A 920 -13.51 18.62 -24.50
N PRO A 921 -12.19 18.68 -24.77
CA PRO A 921 -11.17 18.48 -23.75
C PRO A 921 -11.19 19.60 -22.70
N VAL A 922 -10.99 19.24 -21.43
CA VAL A 922 -10.82 20.20 -20.34
C VAL A 922 -9.48 20.90 -20.46
N GLN A 923 -9.51 22.23 -20.42
CA GLN A 923 -8.34 23.10 -20.39
C GLN A 923 -8.14 23.57 -18.95
N ALA A 924 -7.06 23.13 -18.30
CA ALA A 924 -6.72 23.51 -16.93
C ALA A 924 -5.56 24.52 -16.88
N PHE A 925 -5.68 25.50 -16.00
CA PHE A 925 -4.70 26.58 -15.81
C PHE A 925 -4.44 26.80 -14.32
N CYS A 926 -3.21 27.20 -13.98
CA CYS A 926 -2.84 27.67 -12.65
C CYS A 926 -2.22 29.06 -12.77
N ALA A 927 -2.78 30.03 -12.05
CA ALA A 927 -2.36 31.41 -12.00
C ALA A 927 -1.85 31.75 -10.60
N ALA A 928 -0.59 32.20 -10.50
CA ALA A 928 0.02 32.53 -9.22
C ALA A 928 1.10 33.60 -9.37
N ARG A 929 1.36 34.33 -8.29
CA ARG A 929 2.63 35.04 -8.10
C ARG A 929 3.63 34.04 -7.53
N SER A 930 4.32 33.35 -8.43
CA SER A 930 5.30 32.31 -8.14
C SER A 930 6.69 32.89 -7.86
N ARG A 931 7.68 32.04 -7.56
CA ARG A 931 9.10 32.41 -7.49
C ARG A 931 9.62 33.06 -8.78
N GLU A 932 9.00 32.72 -9.91
CA GLU A 932 9.33 33.25 -11.24
C GLU A 932 8.49 34.50 -11.61
N GLY A 933 7.76 35.06 -10.63
CA GLY A 933 6.86 36.19 -10.79
C GLY A 933 5.43 35.77 -11.13
N GLU A 934 4.68 36.72 -11.70
CA GLU A 934 3.28 36.55 -12.09
C GLU A 934 3.19 35.68 -13.34
N LYS A 935 2.78 34.42 -13.15
CA LYS A 935 2.78 33.40 -14.21
C LYS A 935 1.45 32.68 -14.28
N MET A 936 1.13 32.25 -15.50
CA MET A 936 0.03 31.35 -15.78
C MET A 936 0.57 30.14 -16.53
N VAL A 937 0.31 28.95 -15.99
CA VAL A 937 0.73 27.68 -16.58
C VAL A 937 -0.48 26.86 -16.96
N ARG A 938 -0.38 26.17 -18.10
CA ARG A 938 -1.33 25.13 -18.50
C ARG A 938 -0.97 23.85 -17.74
N GLN A 939 -1.95 23.24 -17.11
CA GLN A 939 -1.79 21.96 -16.42
C GLN A 939 -2.32 20.82 -17.30
N ALA A 940 -1.49 19.84 -17.64
CA ALA A 940 -1.95 18.59 -18.23
C ALA A 940 -2.30 17.57 -17.12
N PRO A 941 -3.32 16.71 -17.31
CA PRO A 941 -3.49 15.54 -16.48
C PRO A 941 -2.22 14.68 -16.52
N GLY A 942 -1.56 14.45 -15.39
CA GLY A 942 -0.37 13.58 -15.32
C GLY A 942 1.00 14.27 -15.24
N GLY A 943 1.07 15.57 -14.94
CA GLY A 943 2.33 16.21 -14.48
C GLY A 943 3.19 16.89 -15.55
N GLY A 944 2.70 17.03 -16.79
CA GLY A 944 3.26 17.98 -17.76
C GLY A 944 2.62 19.36 -17.58
N SER A 945 3.41 20.38 -17.26
CA SER A 945 2.95 21.78 -17.25
C SER A 945 3.85 22.65 -18.10
N GLY A 946 3.25 23.53 -18.89
CA GLY A 946 3.97 24.48 -19.75
C GLY A 946 3.36 25.88 -19.67
N PRO A 947 4.03 26.90 -20.22
CA PRO A 947 3.48 28.26 -20.29
C PRO A 947 2.10 28.25 -20.96
N ALA A 948 1.14 28.98 -20.40
CA ALA A 948 -0.15 29.18 -21.05
C ALA A 948 -0.03 30.27 -22.13
N GLU A 949 0.42 29.88 -23.34
CA GLU A 949 0.64 30.82 -24.44
C GLU A 949 -0.60 31.70 -24.72
N GLY A 950 -0.38 33.03 -24.69
CA GLY A 950 -1.42 34.04 -24.91
C GLY A 950 -2.33 34.34 -23.72
N ALA A 951 -2.31 33.53 -22.65
CA ALA A 951 -3.01 33.84 -21.41
C ALA A 951 -2.16 34.72 -20.50
N ALA A 952 -2.78 35.63 -19.76
CA ALA A 952 -2.08 36.61 -18.93
C ALA A 952 -2.64 36.66 -17.52
N LEU A 953 -1.74 36.85 -16.55
CA LEU A 953 -2.06 37.16 -15.17
C LEU A 953 -1.49 38.54 -14.86
N ALA A 954 -2.34 39.42 -14.32
CA ALA A 954 -1.89 40.57 -13.55
C ALA A 954 -2.28 40.34 -12.08
N PHE A 955 -1.32 40.50 -11.18
CA PHE A 955 -1.52 40.33 -9.75
C PHE A 955 -1.28 41.64 -9.00
N SER A 956 -2.10 41.91 -7.99
CA SER A 956 -1.83 43.00 -7.04
C SER A 956 -2.24 42.58 -5.64
N ARG A 957 -1.58 43.14 -4.63
CA ARG A 957 -1.93 42.94 -3.22
C ARG A 957 -2.32 44.30 -2.63
N ASN A 958 -3.57 44.42 -2.21
CA ASN A 958 -4.11 45.61 -1.57
C ASN A 958 -4.06 45.41 -0.05
N ASP A 959 -3.63 46.44 0.67
CA ASP A 959 -3.66 46.52 2.14
C ASP A 959 -2.96 45.37 2.89
N GLY A 960 -2.03 44.66 2.25
CA GLY A 960 -1.25 43.57 2.84
C GLY A 960 -2.00 42.26 3.09
N VAL A 961 -3.34 42.23 2.97
CA VAL A 961 -4.17 41.03 3.26
C VAL A 961 -5.15 40.67 2.14
N SER A 962 -5.29 41.48 1.08
CA SER A 962 -6.15 41.13 -0.06
C SER A 962 -5.36 40.98 -1.35
N SER A 963 -5.41 39.80 -1.94
CA SER A 963 -4.82 39.49 -3.24
C SER A 963 -5.86 39.61 -4.35
N TYR A 964 -5.46 40.21 -5.47
CA TYR A 964 -6.31 40.46 -6.62
C TYR A 964 -5.66 39.90 -7.88
N TYR A 965 -6.34 38.95 -8.51
CA TYR A 965 -5.91 38.28 -9.73
C TYR A 965 -6.80 38.75 -10.88
N VAL A 966 -6.19 39.28 -11.94
CA VAL A 966 -6.86 39.54 -13.22
C VAL A 966 -6.30 38.56 -14.23
N ILE A 967 -7.15 37.63 -14.68
CA ILE A 967 -6.77 36.50 -15.51
C ILE A 967 -7.47 36.64 -16.86
N ASP A 968 -6.69 36.81 -17.93
CA ASP A 968 -7.17 36.87 -19.31
C ASP A 968 -6.85 35.56 -20.04
N ILE A 969 -7.88 34.88 -20.56
CA ILE A 969 -7.76 33.63 -21.31
C ILE A 969 -8.25 33.87 -22.74
N PRO A 970 -7.35 33.88 -23.75
CA PRO A 970 -7.75 34.14 -25.12
C PRO A 970 -8.56 32.97 -25.68
N ALA A 971 -9.42 33.26 -26.67
CA ALA A 971 -10.22 32.26 -27.37
C ALA A 971 -9.37 31.11 -27.93
N SER A 972 -8.16 31.43 -28.43
CA SER A 972 -7.20 30.44 -28.95
C SER A 972 -6.74 29.44 -27.89
N ALA A 973 -6.58 29.86 -26.63
CA ALA A 973 -6.22 28.96 -25.53
C ALA A 973 -7.36 27.99 -25.16
N LEU A 974 -8.59 28.28 -25.61
CA LEU A 974 -9.77 27.42 -25.50
C LEU A 974 -10.01 26.58 -26.77
N GLY A 975 -9.13 26.67 -27.77
CA GLY A 975 -9.21 25.89 -29.01
C GLY A 975 -10.15 26.45 -30.06
N VAL A 976 -10.57 27.73 -29.96
CA VAL A 976 -11.46 28.39 -30.94
C VAL A 976 -10.88 29.72 -31.43
N PRO A 977 -11.16 30.14 -32.68
CA PRO A 977 -10.62 31.40 -33.20
C PRO A 977 -11.26 32.65 -32.57
N ALA A 978 -12.51 32.55 -32.10
CA ALA A 978 -13.23 33.60 -31.38
C ALA A 978 -14.39 33.01 -30.56
N LEU A 979 -14.85 33.73 -29.54
CA LEU A 979 -16.08 33.40 -28.81
C LEU A 979 -17.30 33.93 -29.58
N GLU A 980 -18.35 33.11 -29.68
CA GLU A 980 -19.60 33.43 -30.38
C GLU A 980 -20.81 33.34 -29.45
N LYS A 981 -21.83 34.17 -29.70
CA LYS A 981 -23.07 34.18 -28.91
C LYS A 981 -23.72 32.79 -28.93
N GLY A 982 -24.13 32.31 -27.75
CA GLY A 982 -24.68 30.97 -27.54
C GLY A 982 -23.62 29.93 -27.18
N MET A 983 -22.33 30.27 -27.17
CA MET A 983 -21.30 29.38 -26.64
C MET A 983 -21.45 29.23 -25.13
N MET A 984 -21.32 27.99 -24.64
CA MET A 984 -21.28 27.70 -23.22
C MET A 984 -19.92 27.18 -22.80
N PHE A 985 -19.53 27.52 -21.57
CA PHE A 985 -18.32 27.03 -20.94
C PHE A 985 -18.70 26.34 -19.64
N GLY A 986 -18.34 25.07 -19.50
CA GLY A 986 -18.18 24.47 -18.20
C GLY A 986 -16.97 25.10 -17.52
N ILE A 987 -17.10 25.54 -16.28
CA ILE A 987 -16.02 26.12 -15.48
C ILE A 987 -15.97 25.50 -14.07
N SER A 988 -14.76 25.28 -13.56
CA SER A 988 -14.49 25.14 -12.13
C SER A 988 -13.36 26.10 -11.74
N LEU A 989 -13.53 26.76 -10.60
CA LEU A 989 -12.55 27.67 -10.00
C LEU A 989 -12.11 27.11 -8.66
N LYS A 990 -10.81 27.07 -8.41
CA LYS A 990 -10.23 26.63 -7.14
C LYS A 990 -9.19 27.64 -6.66
N VAL A 991 -9.29 28.06 -5.39
CA VAL A 991 -8.32 28.95 -4.75
C VAL A 991 -7.64 28.17 -3.64
N ASN A 992 -6.33 27.97 -3.77
CA ASN A 992 -5.53 27.30 -2.74
C ASN A 992 -5.10 28.31 -1.67
N SER A 993 -5.06 27.84 -0.42
CA SER A 993 -4.39 28.52 0.69
C SER A 993 -3.14 27.76 1.14
N ALA A 994 -2.07 28.47 1.48
CA ALA A 994 -0.83 27.91 2.02
C ALA A 994 -0.27 28.72 3.19
N ALA A 995 0.43 28.01 4.06
CA ALA A 995 1.26 28.55 5.13
C ALA A 995 2.72 28.10 4.94
N ALA A 996 3.62 28.58 5.80
CA ALA A 996 5.07 28.31 5.71
C ALA A 996 5.44 26.81 5.67
N ASP A 997 4.62 25.94 6.25
CA ASP A 997 4.76 24.49 6.30
C ASP A 997 3.99 23.74 5.18
N GLY A 998 3.41 24.48 4.23
CA GLY A 998 2.75 23.95 3.03
C GLY A 998 1.26 24.28 2.93
N ARG A 999 0.58 23.67 1.95
CA ARG A 999 -0.84 23.94 1.66
C ARG A 999 -1.74 23.64 2.88
N SER A 1000 -2.58 24.59 3.27
CA SER A 1000 -3.55 24.44 4.38
C SER A 1000 -4.89 23.88 3.88
N GLY A 1001 -5.32 24.30 2.70
CA GLY A 1001 -6.56 23.84 2.07
C GLY A 1001 -6.89 24.57 0.77
N SER A 1002 -8.16 24.52 0.36
CA SER A 1002 -8.63 25.22 -0.83
C SER A 1002 -10.13 25.48 -0.82
N LEU A 1003 -10.55 26.64 -1.35
CA LEU A 1003 -11.93 26.94 -1.73
C LEU A 1003 -12.21 26.51 -3.18
N SER A 1004 -13.39 25.96 -3.48
CA SER A 1004 -13.77 25.55 -4.83
C SER A 1004 -15.20 25.95 -5.20
N TRP A 1005 -15.37 26.54 -6.38
CA TRP A 1005 -16.66 26.75 -7.02
C TRP A 1005 -16.77 25.82 -8.25
N GLY A 1006 -17.62 24.79 -8.13
CA GLY A 1006 -17.61 23.60 -9.01
C GLY A 1006 -16.57 22.55 -8.59
N ASP A 1007 -16.53 21.39 -9.25
CA ASP A 1007 -15.52 20.35 -8.99
C ASP A 1007 -14.46 20.33 -10.10
N PHE A 1008 -13.19 20.57 -9.73
CA PHE A 1008 -12.08 20.66 -10.66
C PHE A 1008 -11.75 19.33 -11.39
N ARG A 1009 -12.18 18.19 -10.85
CA ARG A 1009 -11.85 16.86 -11.35
C ARG A 1009 -12.96 16.23 -12.19
N ASN A 1010 -14.20 16.69 -12.05
CA ASN A 1010 -15.35 16.10 -12.73
C ASN A 1010 -16.11 17.14 -13.58
N PRO A 1011 -16.01 17.08 -14.92
CA PRO A 1011 -16.70 18.01 -15.82
C PRO A 1011 -18.22 18.08 -15.60
N ALA A 1012 -18.88 17.01 -15.17
CA ALA A 1012 -20.31 17.00 -14.91
C ALA A 1012 -20.74 17.93 -13.74
N LEU A 1013 -19.79 18.27 -12.87
CA LEU A 1013 -19.96 19.19 -11.74
C LEU A 1013 -19.38 20.59 -12.00
N PHE A 1014 -18.95 20.87 -13.24
CA PHE A 1014 -18.61 22.23 -13.64
C PHE A 1014 -19.86 23.10 -13.64
N GLN A 1015 -19.68 24.34 -13.19
CA GLN A 1015 -20.66 25.40 -13.33
C GLN A 1015 -20.66 25.93 -14.76
N GLN A 1016 -21.64 26.76 -15.13
CA GLN A 1016 -21.82 27.19 -16.52
C GLN A 1016 -21.67 28.71 -16.68
N LEU A 1017 -20.84 29.11 -17.64
CA LEU A 1017 -20.82 30.45 -18.21
C LEU A 1017 -21.45 30.39 -19.62
N GLU A 1018 -22.44 31.24 -19.89
CA GLU A 1018 -23.11 31.32 -21.19
C GLU A 1018 -22.80 32.68 -21.84
N PHE A 1019 -22.13 32.69 -23.00
CA PHE A 1019 -21.73 33.91 -23.70
C PHE A 1019 -22.77 34.38 -24.73
#